data_AF-A0A6I5NSL7-F1
#
_entry.id   AF-A0A6I5NSL7-F1
#
_cell.length_a   1.000
_cell.length_b   1.000
_cell.length_c   1.000
_cell.angle_alpha   90.00
_cell.angle_beta   90.00
_cell.angle_gamma   90.00
#
_symmetry.space_group_name_H-M   'P 1'
#
loop_
_entity.id
_entity.type
_entity.pdbx_description
1 polymer ?
#
loop_
_entity_poly.entity_id
_entity_poly.type
_entity_poly.pdbx_seq_one_letter_code
_entity_poly.pdbx_strand_id
1 'polypeptide(L)'
;MTDRLSPRPPERLSLNYAALRERGMELIRQFAGDSWTDHNVHDPGITLLEAFCYAMTEQGFRIQQTLPDLLRSGESYGLPNLVPAHQVLPIAPITTADLQRVLLDHPLVNDAQVIRATPNPVPIYRVDPETLQLGDWPLTYEPTAHPLTLGGLYDVLVFFQNRSWNSNTYTLSVTVGSGENSRPYRLEIALPYWDDPEVAPLRGVTVNPLDAVTMQSFESTVWRPLDEAQSHFGRLTVAYNSGETLDLWVILRIVAPLTQSVIETPLILNAAQLALEAVAVNSPIAQFIQRVQAANDGAIQLQRYVESWRHLGEVPVRLQVARQQEIGIRARIQVTGGTQLEELLADIFVAIDRALSPAIAFASLDTMRQQGATPETLYDGPLLRHGFLATAVTETLARSGTIYTSDVLRLIMQRRNSAGTDLVSQENPTGRDIVAVTDLALSNFVNNRPITRDVPDCLTLVEPQRYRPRLSLNKSRITFVRNDLEVAYDLGRVAELIEQRQTPADSPASEVFVPEWPVPIGEALPLDDYWPWQNDLPRLFGVGETGIPEKTGNVGRARSLQTKGYLLLFEQFLADLTAQLSHINSFFSSQPDEPSTYFTRALFDISQTEALLKGVPPERGEAWEDYLADPENSYRQALQTAAETPNQFRDRRNRMFDHLLARQGENMVTWSQELHRWAQKDLQVSLAAALEALGNLPLSPAALPVEIERRRQAAVESRRQAVNARLIRDKAAFLAAAPALNAAKLQAWGQVWQPQVLQRWPELLEVVSATDGFYWLLTVAQEVRLRAAVGLATETAAVAAAELALELASQPRFYRRIDVGSDRYRYQLTDTTDSTVTAPQILGESVRTWETEEDTNAALREAATAFCHHPANCPFSNRDGATDCSSDRHSSPAAAATNTAIDRVF
;
A
#
# COMPACT_ATOMS: atom_id res chain seq x y z
N MET A 1 -4.63 -32.65 31.36
CA MET A 1 -3.72 -31.70 32.02
C MET A 1 -3.74 -30.44 31.19
N THR A 2 -4.22 -29.33 31.75
CA THR A 2 -4.15 -28.01 31.12
C THR A 2 -2.73 -27.49 31.32
N ASP A 3 -1.83 -27.79 30.39
CA ASP A 3 -0.52 -27.14 30.33
C ASP A 3 -0.72 -25.68 29.93
N ARG A 4 -1.00 -24.84 30.93
CA ARG A 4 -0.86 -23.40 30.77
C ARG A 4 0.62 -23.08 30.90
N LEU A 5 1.21 -22.55 29.83
CA LEU A 5 2.54 -21.95 29.88
C LEU A 5 2.57 -20.92 31.02
N SER A 6 3.47 -21.11 31.97
CA SER A 6 3.64 -20.20 33.11
C SER A 6 4.10 -18.82 32.60
N PRO A 7 3.54 -17.71 33.11
CA PRO A 7 4.02 -16.37 32.78
C PRO A 7 5.35 -16.03 33.47
N ARG A 8 5.80 -16.85 34.43
CA ARG A 8 7.14 -16.69 35.02
C ARG A 8 8.20 -17.14 34.03
N PRO A 9 9.34 -16.42 33.91
CA PRO A 9 10.48 -16.88 33.13
C PRO A 9 10.84 -18.32 33.54
N PRO A 10 11.14 -19.21 32.57
CA PRO A 10 11.58 -20.56 32.89
C PRO A 10 12.84 -20.51 33.76
N GLU A 11 12.93 -21.40 34.74
CA GLU A 11 14.15 -21.55 35.53
C GLU A 11 15.32 -21.88 34.60
N ARG A 12 16.41 -21.11 34.73
CA ARG A 12 17.61 -21.23 33.89
C ARG A 12 18.51 -22.36 34.40
N LEU A 13 17.94 -23.56 34.54
CA LEU A 13 18.59 -24.71 35.16
C LEU A 13 19.84 -25.14 34.38
N SER A 14 19.85 -24.95 33.07
CA SER A 14 21.00 -25.20 32.19
C SER A 14 22.20 -24.29 32.47
N LEU A 15 22.03 -23.15 33.15
CA LEU A 15 23.14 -22.29 33.57
C LEU A 15 23.65 -22.63 34.97
N ASN A 16 22.96 -23.51 35.69
CA ASN A 16 23.29 -23.85 37.07
C ASN A 16 24.06 -25.17 37.10
N TYR A 17 25.39 -25.05 37.07
CA TYR A 17 26.32 -26.18 37.18
C TYR A 17 25.99 -27.10 38.37
N ALA A 18 25.73 -26.54 39.55
CA ALA A 18 25.48 -27.32 40.75
C ALA A 18 24.19 -28.15 40.63
N ALA A 19 23.13 -27.56 40.07
CA ALA A 19 21.86 -28.25 39.83
C ALA A 19 22.00 -29.33 38.76
N LEU A 20 22.73 -29.07 37.66
CA LEU A 20 23.02 -30.08 36.63
C LEU A 20 23.79 -31.27 37.21
N ARG A 21 24.83 -30.99 38.00
CA ARG A 21 25.63 -32.01 38.67
C ARG A 21 24.80 -32.83 39.66
N GLU A 22 24.03 -32.17 40.52
CA GLU A 22 23.15 -32.85 41.47
C GLU A 22 22.16 -33.76 40.75
N ARG A 23 21.54 -33.28 39.67
CA ARG A 23 20.63 -34.08 38.86
C ARG A 23 21.33 -35.27 38.20
N GLY A 24 22.55 -35.09 37.68
CA GLY A 24 23.37 -36.17 37.16
C GLY A 24 23.67 -37.24 38.22
N MET A 25 24.02 -36.81 39.43
CA MET A 25 24.27 -37.70 40.57
C MET A 25 23.02 -38.49 41.00
N GLU A 26 21.85 -37.85 40.99
CA GLU A 26 20.58 -38.54 41.23
C GLU A 26 20.33 -39.64 40.19
N LEU A 27 20.56 -39.35 38.91
CA LEU A 27 20.39 -40.31 37.82
C LEU A 27 21.37 -41.49 37.96
N ILE A 28 22.64 -41.24 38.31
CA ILE A 28 23.62 -42.31 38.56
C ILE A 28 23.14 -43.21 39.71
N ARG A 29 22.74 -42.63 40.85
CA ARG A 29 22.23 -43.41 42.00
C ARG A 29 20.98 -44.20 41.65
N GLN A 30 20.10 -43.64 40.82
CA GLN A 30 18.87 -44.29 40.38
C GLN A 30 19.13 -45.48 39.45
N PHE A 31 20.01 -45.33 38.47
CA PHE A 31 20.19 -46.33 37.40
C PHE A 31 21.38 -47.27 37.62
N ALA A 32 22.37 -46.87 38.42
CA ALA A 32 23.62 -47.60 38.64
C ALA A 32 24.00 -47.73 40.12
N GLY A 33 23.10 -47.43 41.07
CA GLY A 33 23.42 -47.43 42.51
C GLY A 33 23.96 -48.77 43.06
N ASP A 34 23.62 -49.89 42.42
CA ASP A 34 24.09 -51.23 42.81
C ASP A 34 25.46 -51.60 42.19
N SER A 35 25.81 -51.03 41.03
CA SER A 35 27.03 -51.37 40.27
C SER A 35 28.12 -50.30 40.36
N TRP A 36 27.74 -49.05 40.57
CA TRP A 36 28.62 -47.89 40.76
C TRP A 36 28.31 -47.26 42.12
N THR A 37 29.03 -47.71 43.14
CA THR A 37 28.78 -47.32 44.54
C THR A 37 29.71 -46.21 45.04
N ASP A 38 30.90 -46.07 44.43
CA ASP A 38 31.84 -45.00 44.72
C ASP A 38 31.54 -43.75 43.89
N HIS A 39 31.20 -42.66 44.55
CA HIS A 39 30.86 -41.39 43.92
C HIS A 39 31.79 -40.25 44.36
N ASN A 40 32.99 -40.59 44.80
CA ASN A 40 33.96 -39.62 45.28
C ASN A 40 34.67 -38.89 44.12
N VAL A 41 35.33 -37.77 44.43
CA VAL A 41 36.00 -36.87 43.46
C VAL A 41 37.14 -37.55 42.69
N HIS A 42 37.68 -38.65 43.20
CA HIS A 42 38.76 -39.39 42.53
C HIS A 42 38.25 -40.35 41.44
N ASP A 43 36.94 -40.59 41.39
CA ASP A 43 36.33 -41.45 40.38
C ASP A 43 36.35 -40.74 39.01
N PRO A 44 36.94 -41.37 37.97
CA PRO A 44 37.00 -40.77 36.64
C PRO A 44 35.63 -40.53 36.02
N GLY A 45 34.62 -41.37 36.28
CA GLY A 45 33.27 -41.18 35.79
C GLY A 45 32.57 -39.97 36.41
N ILE A 46 32.84 -39.66 37.68
CA ILE A 46 32.37 -38.43 38.32
C ILE A 46 33.06 -37.21 37.70
N THR A 47 34.36 -37.30 37.42
CA THR A 47 35.10 -36.23 36.71
C THR A 47 34.51 -35.98 35.32
N LEU A 48 34.15 -37.04 34.58
CA LEU A 48 33.49 -36.92 33.27
C LEU A 48 32.12 -36.23 33.38
N LEU A 49 31.31 -36.61 34.39
CA LEU A 49 30.03 -35.95 34.64
C LEU A 49 30.22 -34.46 34.93
N GLU A 50 31.17 -34.10 35.78
CA GLU A 50 31.45 -32.71 36.15
C GLU A 50 31.87 -31.88 34.92
N ALA A 51 32.79 -32.37 34.09
CA ALA A 51 33.21 -31.67 32.89
C ALA A 51 32.05 -31.55 31.87
N PHE A 52 31.24 -32.59 31.70
CA PHE A 52 30.06 -32.53 30.83
C PHE A 52 29.01 -31.53 31.34
N CYS A 53 28.76 -31.48 32.66
CA CYS A 53 27.88 -30.48 33.26
C CYS A 53 28.38 -29.05 33.01
N TYR A 54 29.70 -28.82 33.04
CA TYR A 54 30.28 -27.53 32.70
C TYR A 54 30.04 -27.18 31.22
N ALA A 55 30.31 -28.08 30.28
CA ALA A 55 30.05 -27.88 28.85
C ALA A 55 28.56 -27.60 28.55
N MET A 56 27.65 -28.25 29.27
CA MET A 56 26.21 -27.96 29.17
C MET A 56 25.85 -26.53 29.59
N THR A 57 26.59 -25.90 30.52
CA THR A 57 26.33 -24.50 30.91
C THR A 57 26.60 -23.52 29.78
N GLU A 58 27.60 -23.80 28.94
CA GLU A 58 27.87 -23.01 27.74
C GLU A 58 26.72 -23.11 26.73
N GLN A 59 26.21 -24.33 26.48
CA GLN A 59 25.05 -24.52 25.62
C GLN A 59 23.81 -23.79 26.18
N GLY A 60 23.62 -23.87 27.50
CA GLY A 60 22.58 -23.13 28.19
C GLY A 60 22.69 -21.62 28.00
N PHE A 61 23.90 -21.07 27.95
CA PHE A 61 24.17 -19.66 27.71
C PHE A 61 23.84 -19.25 26.28
N ARG A 62 24.24 -20.06 25.28
CA ARG A 62 23.98 -19.79 23.86
C ARG A 62 22.49 -19.81 23.52
N ILE A 63 21.72 -20.75 24.06
CA ILE A 63 20.27 -20.85 23.80
C ILE A 63 19.48 -19.67 24.40
N GLN A 64 20.04 -18.99 25.39
CA GLN A 64 19.39 -17.88 26.11
C GLN A 64 19.73 -16.50 25.56
N GLN A 65 20.49 -16.41 24.47
CA GLN A 65 20.72 -15.14 23.78
C GLN A 65 19.41 -14.56 23.27
N THR A 66 19.39 -13.25 23.01
CA THR A 66 18.15 -12.60 22.57
C THR A 66 17.77 -13.09 21.17
N LEU A 67 16.47 -13.12 20.86
CA LEU A 67 16.00 -13.55 19.54
C LEU A 67 16.63 -12.72 18.39
N PRO A 68 16.75 -11.38 18.49
CA PRO A 68 17.48 -10.59 17.49
C PRO A 68 18.92 -11.07 17.28
N ASP A 69 19.67 -11.38 18.35
CA ASP A 69 21.05 -11.85 18.23
C ASP A 69 21.12 -13.24 17.60
N LEU A 70 20.22 -14.15 17.99
CA LEU A 70 20.14 -15.49 17.40
C LEU A 70 19.84 -15.45 15.90
N LEU A 71 18.84 -14.65 15.49
CA LEU A 71 18.50 -14.50 14.08
C LEU A 71 19.62 -13.81 13.30
N ARG A 72 20.27 -12.79 13.88
CA ARG A 72 21.41 -12.10 13.26
C ARG A 72 22.60 -13.04 13.04
N SER A 73 22.86 -13.91 14.01
CA SER A 73 23.93 -14.90 13.96
C SER A 73 23.68 -16.00 12.93
N GLY A 74 22.40 -16.34 12.69
CA GLY A 74 22.01 -17.34 11.70
C GLY A 74 22.06 -16.87 10.25
N GLU A 75 22.31 -15.58 9.99
CA GLU A 75 22.34 -15.02 8.62
C GLU A 75 23.41 -15.64 7.72
N SER A 76 24.46 -16.23 8.31
CA SER A 76 25.47 -17.00 7.57
C SER A 76 24.92 -18.25 6.89
N TYR A 77 23.79 -18.79 7.36
CA TYR A 77 23.15 -20.01 6.84
C TYR A 77 21.79 -19.76 6.19
N GLY A 78 21.22 -18.58 6.35
CA GLY A 78 19.98 -18.17 5.69
C GLY A 78 19.44 -16.86 6.26
N LEU A 79 18.70 -16.10 5.46
CA LEU A 79 18.05 -14.87 5.94
C LEU A 79 16.81 -15.21 6.79
N PRO A 80 16.50 -14.40 7.82
CA PRO A 80 15.26 -14.55 8.59
C PRO A 80 14.05 -14.15 7.73
N ASN A 81 13.26 -15.14 7.29
CA ASN A 81 12.08 -14.94 6.45
C ASN A 81 10.81 -14.64 7.26
N LEU A 82 10.89 -13.70 8.20
CA LEU A 82 9.75 -13.25 9.00
C LEU A 82 9.23 -11.91 8.47
N VAL A 83 7.94 -11.88 8.13
CA VAL A 83 7.31 -10.69 7.54
C VAL A 83 6.95 -9.68 8.63
N PRO A 84 7.34 -8.39 8.51
CA PRO A 84 7.10 -7.38 9.53
C PRO A 84 5.63 -6.92 9.59
N ALA A 85 5.27 -6.28 10.70
CA ALA A 85 3.89 -5.87 10.99
C ALA A 85 3.28 -4.95 9.91
N HIS A 86 4.05 -4.00 9.39
CA HIS A 86 3.62 -3.05 8.35
C HIS A 86 3.32 -3.72 6.99
N GLN A 87 3.70 -4.99 6.80
CA GLN A 87 3.39 -5.76 5.59
C GLN A 87 2.24 -6.77 5.80
N VAL A 88 2.08 -7.30 7.03
CA VAL A 88 1.08 -8.35 7.33
C VAL A 88 -0.25 -7.80 7.83
N LEU A 89 -0.23 -6.71 8.60
CA LEU A 89 -1.42 -6.19 9.27
C LEU A 89 -2.34 -5.35 8.36
N PRO A 90 -1.83 -4.49 7.45
CA PRO A 90 -2.71 -3.69 6.62
C PRO A 90 -3.61 -4.54 5.73
N ILE A 91 -4.86 -4.10 5.63
CA ILE A 91 -5.86 -4.71 4.74
C ILE A 91 -6.35 -3.67 3.72
N ALA A 92 -6.83 -4.13 2.58
CA ALA A 92 -7.53 -3.28 1.63
C ALA A 92 -8.70 -2.56 2.34
N PRO A 93 -9.11 -1.37 1.88
CA PRO A 93 -10.29 -0.74 2.41
C PRO A 93 -11.49 -1.66 2.20
N ILE A 94 -12.31 -1.87 3.22
CA ILE A 94 -13.54 -2.70 3.15
C ILE A 94 -14.74 -1.88 3.62
N THR A 95 -14.55 -1.02 4.62
CA THR A 95 -15.61 -0.17 5.12
C THR A 95 -15.66 1.15 4.35
N THR A 96 -16.81 1.84 4.42
CA THR A 96 -16.94 3.21 3.91
C THR A 96 -15.94 4.17 4.57
N ALA A 97 -15.57 3.93 5.84
CA ALA A 97 -14.55 4.70 6.53
C ALA A 97 -13.15 4.42 5.97
N ASP A 98 -12.83 3.17 5.64
CA ASP A 98 -11.54 2.83 5.04
C ASP A 98 -11.40 3.42 3.63
N LEU A 99 -12.46 3.30 2.80
CA LEU A 99 -12.51 3.94 1.48
C LEU A 99 -12.36 5.46 1.60
N GLN A 100 -12.97 6.08 2.61
CA GLN A 100 -12.78 7.49 2.90
C GLN A 100 -11.32 7.81 3.25
N ARG A 101 -10.66 7.00 4.10
CA ARG A 101 -9.24 7.21 4.47
C ARG A 101 -8.32 7.15 3.26
N VAL A 102 -8.55 6.18 2.37
CA VAL A 102 -7.80 5.99 1.13
C VAL A 102 -8.03 7.14 0.14
N LEU A 103 -9.27 7.63 0.03
CA LEU A 103 -9.59 8.83 -0.75
C LEU A 103 -8.91 10.08 -0.19
N LEU A 104 -8.90 10.28 1.12
CA LEU A 104 -8.25 11.43 1.77
C LEU A 104 -6.72 11.41 1.60
N ASP A 105 -6.13 10.24 1.35
CA ASP A 105 -4.71 10.08 1.05
C ASP A 105 -4.37 10.34 -0.43
N HIS A 106 -5.37 10.47 -1.29
CA HIS A 106 -5.18 10.78 -2.71
C HIS A 106 -4.87 12.27 -2.93
N PRO A 107 -3.84 12.64 -3.72
CA PRO A 107 -3.37 14.03 -3.84
C PRO A 107 -4.39 15.01 -4.45
N LEU A 108 -5.37 14.49 -5.21
CA LEU A 108 -6.45 15.32 -5.77
C LEU A 108 -7.57 15.63 -4.76
N VAL A 109 -7.56 15.04 -3.56
CA VAL A 109 -8.69 15.09 -2.62
C VAL A 109 -8.32 15.93 -1.39
N ASN A 110 -9.23 16.81 -0.99
CA ASN A 110 -9.14 17.57 0.28
C ASN A 110 -10.22 17.17 1.29
N ASP A 111 -11.34 16.61 0.83
CA ASP A 111 -12.34 15.95 1.66
C ASP A 111 -13.08 14.91 0.82
N ALA A 112 -13.58 13.85 1.45
CA ALA A 112 -14.32 12.78 0.78
C ALA A 112 -15.38 12.19 1.71
N GLN A 113 -16.48 11.72 1.12
CA GLN A 113 -17.52 10.96 1.80
C GLN A 113 -17.99 9.81 0.91
N VAL A 114 -18.20 8.64 1.52
CA VAL A 114 -18.75 7.47 0.84
C VAL A 114 -20.13 7.18 1.41
N ILE A 115 -21.14 7.21 0.54
CA ILE A 115 -22.56 7.14 0.92
C ILE A 115 -23.18 5.95 0.20
N ARG A 116 -23.98 5.13 0.91
CA ARG A 116 -24.74 4.06 0.25
C ARG A 116 -25.80 4.69 -0.67
N ALA A 117 -25.80 4.29 -1.93
CA ALA A 117 -26.73 4.84 -2.92
C ALA A 117 -28.15 4.27 -2.69
N THR A 118 -29.17 5.13 -2.75
CA THR A 118 -30.58 4.76 -2.51
C THR A 118 -31.54 5.20 -3.61
N PRO A 119 -31.05 5.52 -4.81
CA PRO A 119 -31.59 4.80 -5.96
C PRO A 119 -30.53 4.25 -6.91
N ASN A 120 -30.90 3.18 -7.62
CA ASN A 120 -30.10 2.66 -8.73
C ASN A 120 -29.86 3.77 -9.78
N PRO A 121 -28.68 3.81 -10.43
CA PRO A 121 -28.43 4.74 -11.55
C PRO A 121 -29.40 4.52 -12.70
N VAL A 122 -29.71 3.25 -12.99
CA VAL A 122 -30.70 2.82 -13.96
C VAL A 122 -31.79 2.07 -13.20
N PRO A 123 -33.06 2.48 -13.29
CA PRO A 123 -34.15 1.77 -12.63
C PRO A 123 -34.34 0.41 -13.31
N ILE A 124 -34.39 -0.64 -12.50
CA ILE A 124 -34.56 -2.02 -12.96
C ILE A 124 -35.86 -2.55 -12.38
N TYR A 125 -36.66 -3.19 -13.21
CA TYR A 125 -37.95 -3.72 -12.85
C TYR A 125 -38.03 -5.21 -13.18
N ARG A 126 -38.76 -5.94 -12.36
CA ARG A 126 -39.11 -7.34 -12.64
C ARG A 126 -40.35 -7.37 -13.54
N VAL A 127 -40.33 -8.19 -14.59
CA VAL A 127 -41.51 -8.43 -15.43
C VAL A 127 -42.61 -9.13 -14.62
N ASP A 128 -43.87 -8.87 -14.94
CA ASP A 128 -45.02 -9.39 -14.20
C ASP A 128 -45.08 -10.94 -14.28
N PRO A 129 -45.08 -11.65 -13.14
CA PRO A 129 -45.15 -13.11 -13.12
C PRO A 129 -46.42 -13.69 -13.74
N GLU A 130 -47.53 -12.95 -13.84
CA GLU A 130 -48.76 -13.44 -14.49
C GLU A 130 -48.64 -13.53 -16.02
N THR A 131 -47.66 -12.84 -16.60
CA THR A 131 -47.42 -12.80 -18.06
C THR A 131 -46.34 -13.78 -18.54
N LEU A 132 -45.68 -14.50 -17.62
CA LEU A 132 -44.51 -15.34 -17.92
C LEU A 132 -44.80 -16.84 -17.72
N GLN A 133 -44.33 -17.68 -18.64
CA GLN A 133 -44.29 -19.14 -18.46
C GLN A 133 -43.04 -19.54 -17.64
N LEU A 134 -43.19 -20.54 -16.77
CA LEU A 134 -42.17 -21.01 -15.83
C LEU A 134 -40.82 -21.29 -16.51
N GLY A 135 -39.74 -20.59 -16.13
CA GLY A 135 -38.38 -20.97 -16.54
C GLY A 135 -37.33 -19.86 -16.46
N ASP A 136 -37.66 -18.65 -16.92
CA ASP A 136 -36.74 -17.51 -16.94
C ASP A 136 -37.49 -16.23 -16.56
N TRP A 137 -37.01 -15.52 -15.54
CA TRP A 137 -37.59 -14.26 -15.10
C TRP A 137 -36.75 -13.11 -15.70
N PRO A 138 -37.09 -12.55 -16.87
CA PRO A 138 -36.31 -11.47 -17.45
C PRO A 138 -36.43 -10.18 -16.61
N LEU A 139 -35.31 -9.44 -16.53
CA LEU A 139 -35.27 -8.07 -16.02
C LEU A 139 -35.58 -7.10 -17.17
N THR A 140 -36.30 -6.01 -16.89
CA THR A 140 -36.56 -4.93 -17.86
C THR A 140 -36.24 -3.56 -17.26
N TYR A 141 -35.92 -2.59 -18.13
CA TYR A 141 -35.74 -1.18 -17.77
C TYR A 141 -37.07 -0.40 -17.87
N GLU A 142 -38.11 -0.99 -18.46
CA GLU A 142 -39.43 -0.39 -18.51
C GLU A 142 -40.15 -0.49 -17.15
N PRO A 143 -40.82 0.58 -16.68
CA PRO A 143 -41.52 0.56 -15.40
C PRO A 143 -42.60 -0.53 -15.32
N THR A 144 -42.52 -1.37 -14.28
CA THR A 144 -43.55 -2.35 -13.92
C THR A 144 -44.00 -2.19 -12.46
N ALA A 145 -44.95 -3.00 -12.00
CA ALA A 145 -45.40 -3.04 -10.61
C ALA A 145 -44.33 -3.53 -9.61
N HIS A 146 -43.15 -3.93 -10.08
CA HIS A 146 -42.11 -4.57 -9.27
C HIS A 146 -40.74 -3.90 -9.44
N PRO A 147 -40.53 -2.67 -8.90
CA PRO A 147 -39.22 -2.03 -8.90
C PRO A 147 -38.23 -2.81 -8.04
N LEU A 148 -36.98 -2.90 -8.51
CA LEU A 148 -35.88 -3.54 -7.80
C LEU A 148 -34.86 -2.48 -7.35
N THR A 149 -34.47 -2.53 -6.08
CA THR A 149 -33.34 -1.75 -5.56
C THR A 149 -32.14 -2.68 -5.43
N LEU A 150 -31.06 -2.37 -6.14
CA LEU A 150 -29.82 -3.12 -6.06
C LEU A 150 -29.08 -2.77 -4.77
N GLY A 151 -28.62 -3.79 -4.05
CA GLY A 151 -27.66 -3.62 -2.97
C GLY A 151 -26.23 -3.42 -3.50
N GLY A 152 -25.32 -2.95 -2.63
CA GLY A 152 -23.90 -2.83 -2.95
C GLY A 152 -23.51 -1.60 -3.78
N LEU A 153 -24.43 -0.68 -4.04
CA LEU A 153 -24.14 0.56 -4.76
C LEU A 153 -23.76 1.67 -3.78
N TYR A 154 -22.71 2.41 -4.09
CA TYR A 154 -22.30 3.58 -3.30
C TYR A 154 -21.96 4.78 -4.18
N ASP A 155 -22.31 5.96 -3.68
CA ASP A 155 -21.91 7.26 -4.22
C ASP A 155 -20.68 7.75 -3.46
N VAL A 156 -19.73 8.33 -4.19
CA VAL A 156 -18.54 8.95 -3.63
C VAL A 156 -18.63 10.45 -3.85
N LEU A 157 -18.70 11.22 -2.77
CA LEU A 157 -18.68 12.67 -2.83
C LEU A 157 -17.28 13.18 -2.50
N VAL A 158 -16.70 13.96 -3.40
CA VAL A 158 -15.31 14.44 -3.30
C VAL A 158 -15.26 15.96 -3.31
N PHE A 159 -14.46 16.54 -2.44
CA PHE A 159 -14.03 17.93 -2.51
C PHE A 159 -12.56 17.96 -2.94
N PHE A 160 -12.28 18.48 -4.13
CA PHE A 160 -10.94 18.45 -4.71
C PHE A 160 -9.96 19.37 -3.97
N GLN A 161 -8.69 18.96 -3.93
CA GLN A 161 -7.56 19.76 -3.47
C GLN A 161 -7.41 21.05 -4.28
N ASN A 162 -7.57 20.96 -5.60
CA ASN A 162 -7.67 22.14 -6.43
C ASN A 162 -9.01 22.83 -6.18
N ARG A 163 -8.98 23.85 -5.31
CA ARG A 163 -10.18 24.56 -4.86
C ARG A 163 -10.98 25.19 -6.01
N SER A 164 -10.36 25.46 -7.16
CA SER A 164 -11.06 26.04 -8.31
C SER A 164 -12.03 25.05 -8.97
N TRP A 165 -11.81 23.74 -8.83
CA TRP A 165 -12.65 22.69 -9.41
C TRP A 165 -13.95 22.47 -8.62
N ASN A 166 -13.99 22.91 -7.35
CA ASN A 166 -15.18 22.83 -6.50
C ASN A 166 -16.09 24.07 -6.63
N SER A 167 -15.64 25.08 -7.38
CA SER A 167 -16.34 26.37 -7.52
C SER A 167 -16.68 26.65 -8.97
N ASN A 168 -17.87 27.20 -9.18
CA ASN A 168 -18.31 27.72 -10.48
C ASN A 168 -18.14 29.25 -10.60
N THR A 169 -17.47 29.88 -9.63
CA THR A 169 -17.24 31.33 -9.62
C THR A 169 -15.84 31.66 -10.13
N TYR A 170 -15.76 32.70 -10.96
CA TYR A 170 -14.55 33.16 -11.62
C TYR A 170 -14.40 34.66 -11.36
N THR A 171 -13.17 35.08 -11.06
CA THR A 171 -12.85 36.51 -10.96
C THR A 171 -12.55 37.06 -12.35
N LEU A 172 -13.20 38.14 -12.72
CA LEU A 172 -13.01 38.85 -13.98
C LEU A 172 -12.60 40.29 -13.68
N SER A 173 -11.49 40.75 -14.26
CA SER A 173 -11.09 42.15 -14.16
C SER A 173 -11.38 42.85 -15.48
N VAL A 174 -12.15 43.93 -15.44
CA VAL A 174 -12.48 44.74 -16.61
C VAL A 174 -11.99 46.16 -16.41
N THR A 175 -11.62 46.81 -17.49
CA THR A 175 -11.15 48.19 -17.45
C THR A 175 -12.16 49.08 -18.15
N VAL A 176 -12.60 50.14 -17.46
CA VAL A 176 -13.59 51.09 -17.97
C VAL A 176 -12.92 52.46 -18.12
N GLY A 177 -13.15 53.12 -19.26
CA GLY A 177 -12.56 54.41 -19.60
C GLY A 177 -11.42 54.27 -20.62
N SER A 178 -10.87 55.41 -21.04
CA SER A 178 -9.75 55.48 -21.99
C SER A 178 -8.65 56.43 -21.48
N GLY A 179 -7.39 56.12 -21.81
CA GLY A 179 -6.23 56.93 -21.42
C GLY A 179 -6.06 57.03 -19.90
N GLU A 180 -5.82 58.24 -19.39
CA GLU A 180 -5.58 58.53 -17.96
C GLU A 180 -6.83 58.30 -17.06
N ASN A 181 -8.03 58.18 -17.64
CA ASN A 181 -9.28 57.95 -16.90
C ASN A 181 -9.67 56.46 -16.81
N SER A 182 -8.78 55.58 -17.27
CA SER A 182 -8.95 54.12 -17.20
C SER A 182 -8.98 53.64 -15.74
N ARG A 183 -10.06 52.95 -15.35
CA ARG A 183 -10.23 52.38 -14.01
C ARG A 183 -10.52 50.88 -14.07
N PRO A 184 -9.76 50.04 -13.33
CA PRO A 184 -10.06 48.62 -13.24
C PRO A 184 -11.21 48.36 -12.28
N TYR A 185 -12.13 47.51 -12.67
CA TYR A 185 -13.23 47.00 -11.86
C TYR A 185 -13.09 45.48 -11.74
N ARG A 186 -13.13 44.99 -10.50
CA ARG A 186 -13.17 43.55 -10.22
C ARG A 186 -14.62 43.08 -10.18
N LEU A 187 -14.89 42.03 -10.94
CA LEU A 187 -16.18 41.38 -11.08
C LEU A 187 -16.05 39.90 -10.71
N GLU A 188 -17.16 39.31 -10.33
CA GLU A 188 -17.28 37.86 -10.24
C GLU A 188 -18.36 37.37 -11.18
N ILE A 189 -18.06 36.33 -11.94
CA ILE A 189 -19.04 35.65 -12.77
C ILE A 189 -19.23 34.23 -12.25
N ALA A 190 -20.46 33.74 -12.22
CA ALA A 190 -20.76 32.32 -12.07
C ALA A 190 -21.17 31.76 -13.43
N LEU A 191 -20.52 30.68 -13.83
CA LEU A 191 -20.84 29.85 -14.98
C LEU A 191 -21.44 28.52 -14.47
N PRO A 192 -21.91 27.62 -15.35
CA PRO A 192 -22.26 26.26 -14.94
C PRO A 192 -21.10 25.55 -14.24
N TYR A 193 -21.39 24.57 -13.38
CA TYR A 193 -20.33 23.69 -12.89
C TYR A 193 -19.83 22.81 -14.02
N TRP A 194 -18.57 22.39 -13.95
CA TRP A 194 -17.97 21.54 -14.97
C TRP A 194 -18.67 20.17 -15.11
N ASP A 195 -19.31 19.70 -14.03
CA ASP A 195 -20.04 18.44 -13.99
C ASP A 195 -21.53 18.58 -14.39
N ASP A 196 -22.02 19.80 -14.64
CA ASP A 196 -23.40 20.02 -15.08
C ASP A 196 -23.63 19.44 -16.50
N PRO A 197 -24.80 18.83 -16.78
CA PRO A 197 -25.06 18.14 -18.06
C PRO A 197 -24.91 19.03 -19.31
N GLU A 198 -25.20 20.32 -19.18
CA GLU A 198 -25.10 21.28 -20.29
C GLU A 198 -23.64 21.51 -20.74
N VAL A 199 -22.66 21.29 -19.86
CA VAL A 199 -21.24 21.51 -20.16
C VAL A 199 -20.55 20.23 -20.64
N ALA A 200 -21.25 19.09 -20.63
CA ALA A 200 -20.69 17.81 -21.05
C ALA A 200 -19.98 17.82 -22.41
N PRO A 201 -20.46 18.56 -23.45
CA PRO A 201 -19.77 18.64 -24.73
C PRO A 201 -18.36 19.26 -24.65
N LEU A 202 -18.07 20.10 -23.65
CA LEU A 202 -16.78 20.80 -23.53
C LEU A 202 -15.66 19.94 -22.94
N ARG A 203 -15.98 18.76 -22.39
CA ARG A 203 -15.02 17.87 -21.69
C ARG A 203 -13.95 17.28 -22.61
N GLY A 204 -14.22 17.18 -23.92
CA GLY A 204 -13.30 16.60 -24.91
C GLY A 204 -12.87 17.56 -26.03
N VAL A 205 -13.03 18.87 -25.83
CA VAL A 205 -12.75 19.89 -26.86
C VAL A 205 -11.26 20.24 -26.91
N THR A 206 -10.66 20.37 -28.09
CA THR A 206 -9.29 20.89 -28.18
C THR A 206 -9.30 22.41 -27.96
N VAL A 207 -8.58 22.90 -26.95
CA VAL A 207 -8.50 24.34 -26.65
C VAL A 207 -7.58 25.05 -27.66
N ASN A 208 -8.09 25.28 -28.85
CA ASN A 208 -7.62 26.30 -29.80
C ASN A 208 -8.42 27.59 -29.59
N PRO A 209 -8.05 28.75 -30.19
CA PRO A 209 -8.90 29.93 -30.12
C PRO A 209 -10.33 29.56 -30.51
N LEU A 210 -11.30 29.94 -29.69
CA LEU A 210 -12.70 29.61 -29.92
C LEU A 210 -13.15 30.21 -31.25
N ASP A 211 -14.09 29.55 -31.94
CA ASP A 211 -14.55 30.05 -33.24
C ASP A 211 -15.31 31.38 -33.08
N ALA A 212 -16.17 31.46 -32.07
CA ALA A 212 -16.86 32.67 -31.65
C ALA A 212 -17.43 32.51 -30.24
N VAL A 213 -17.53 33.61 -29.49
CA VAL A 213 -18.38 33.69 -28.30
C VAL A 213 -19.26 34.91 -28.46
N THR A 214 -20.58 34.74 -28.36
CA THR A 214 -21.54 35.84 -28.53
C THR A 214 -22.52 35.89 -27.37
N MET A 215 -22.72 37.06 -26.78
CA MET A 215 -23.76 37.22 -25.78
C MET A 215 -25.13 37.35 -26.44
N GLN A 216 -26.13 36.63 -25.93
CA GLN A 216 -27.50 36.65 -26.43
C GLN A 216 -28.27 37.86 -25.87
N SER A 217 -29.09 38.50 -26.71
CA SER A 217 -29.96 39.60 -26.30
C SER A 217 -31.27 39.12 -25.68
N PHE A 218 -31.63 39.67 -24.53
CA PHE A 218 -32.99 39.65 -23.98
C PHE A 218 -33.71 40.90 -24.46
N GLU A 219 -34.53 40.75 -25.51
CA GLU A 219 -35.21 41.86 -26.18
C GLU A 219 -34.23 42.93 -26.71
N SER A 220 -33.93 43.95 -25.91
CA SER A 220 -33.04 45.08 -26.24
C SER A 220 -31.77 45.17 -25.38
N THR A 221 -31.59 44.28 -24.41
CA THR A 221 -30.43 44.29 -23.49
C THR A 221 -29.75 42.93 -23.41
N VAL A 222 -28.44 42.92 -23.27
CA VAL A 222 -27.65 41.68 -23.15
C VAL A 222 -27.61 41.15 -21.71
N TRP A 223 -27.72 42.06 -20.73
CA TRP A 223 -27.73 41.75 -19.31
C TRP A 223 -29.10 42.02 -18.71
N ARG A 224 -29.70 41.02 -18.09
CA ARG A 224 -30.93 41.16 -17.31
C ARG A 224 -30.59 41.42 -15.84
N PRO A 225 -30.99 42.55 -15.23
CA PRO A 225 -30.77 42.77 -13.80
C PRO A 225 -31.53 41.73 -12.95
N LEU A 226 -30.92 41.30 -11.86
CA LEU A 226 -31.53 40.44 -10.86
C LEU A 226 -32.01 41.25 -9.64
N ASP A 227 -32.84 40.65 -8.79
CA ASP A 227 -33.36 41.29 -7.57
C ASP A 227 -32.22 41.66 -6.59
N GLU A 228 -31.10 40.94 -6.68
CA GLU A 228 -29.92 41.24 -5.90
C GLU A 228 -29.15 42.43 -6.51
N ALA A 229 -28.92 43.47 -5.68
CA ALA A 229 -28.17 44.65 -6.09
C ALA A 229 -26.81 44.27 -6.71
N GLN A 230 -26.48 44.94 -7.83
CA GLN A 230 -25.25 44.74 -8.59
C GLN A 230 -25.07 43.34 -9.24
N SER A 231 -26.14 42.53 -9.27
CA SER A 231 -26.14 41.22 -9.92
C SER A 231 -26.96 41.23 -11.23
N HIS A 232 -26.43 40.57 -12.25
CA HIS A 232 -27.00 40.54 -13.60
C HIS A 232 -26.90 39.12 -14.18
N PHE A 233 -27.90 38.72 -14.94
CA PHE A 233 -27.97 37.46 -15.66
C PHE A 233 -27.74 37.68 -17.16
N GLY A 234 -26.92 36.83 -17.75
CA GLY A 234 -26.61 36.80 -19.17
C GLY A 234 -26.75 35.39 -19.74
N ARG A 235 -26.84 35.30 -21.06
CA ARG A 235 -26.68 34.05 -21.82
C ARG A 235 -25.64 34.27 -22.91
N LEU A 236 -24.82 33.27 -23.17
CA LEU A 236 -23.79 33.31 -24.20
C LEU A 236 -23.83 32.04 -25.04
N THR A 237 -23.59 32.17 -26.34
CA THR A 237 -23.40 31.05 -27.27
C THR A 237 -21.91 30.93 -27.57
N VAL A 238 -21.34 29.77 -27.26
CA VAL A 238 -19.95 29.40 -27.57
C VAL A 238 -19.96 28.56 -28.83
N ALA A 239 -19.25 29.00 -29.87
CA ALA A 239 -18.95 28.20 -31.05
C ALA A 239 -17.55 27.59 -30.93
N TYR A 240 -17.45 26.28 -31.13
CA TYR A 240 -16.23 25.51 -30.96
C TYR A 240 -16.15 24.37 -32.00
N ASN A 241 -14.97 23.75 -32.13
CA ASN A 241 -14.70 22.62 -33.04
C ASN A 241 -15.16 22.83 -34.50
N SER A 242 -15.09 24.06 -35.02
CA SER A 242 -15.45 24.38 -36.41
C SER A 242 -16.89 24.00 -36.78
N GLY A 243 -17.87 24.32 -35.92
CA GLY A 243 -19.30 24.27 -36.27
C GLY A 243 -20.24 23.81 -35.15
N GLU A 244 -19.72 23.41 -33.99
CA GLU A 244 -20.54 23.05 -32.83
C GLU A 244 -20.87 24.31 -32.01
N THR A 245 -22.07 24.37 -31.43
CA THR A 245 -22.49 25.50 -30.59
C THR A 245 -23.06 25.02 -29.25
N LEU A 246 -22.77 25.78 -28.20
CA LEU A 246 -23.29 25.52 -26.85
C LEU A 246 -23.76 26.82 -26.19
N ASP A 247 -24.97 26.79 -25.64
CA ASP A 247 -25.52 27.90 -24.86
C ASP A 247 -25.16 27.73 -23.38
N LEU A 248 -24.60 28.78 -22.78
CA LEU A 248 -24.26 28.84 -21.36
C LEU A 248 -24.98 30.02 -20.70
N TRP A 249 -25.34 29.86 -19.43
CA TRP A 249 -25.77 30.98 -18.59
C TRP A 249 -24.59 31.60 -17.85
N VAL A 250 -24.70 32.88 -17.53
CA VAL A 250 -23.70 33.60 -16.73
C VAL A 250 -24.38 34.52 -15.72
N ILE A 251 -23.97 34.45 -14.45
CA ILE A 251 -24.41 35.37 -13.40
C ILE A 251 -23.24 36.27 -13.01
N LEU A 252 -23.32 37.54 -13.37
CA LEU A 252 -22.31 38.54 -13.07
C LEU A 252 -22.67 39.30 -11.80
N ARG A 253 -21.69 39.51 -10.92
CA ARG A 253 -21.79 40.38 -9.73
C ARG A 253 -20.65 41.39 -9.74
N ILE A 254 -20.99 42.66 -9.57
CA ILE A 254 -20.00 43.72 -9.37
C ILE A 254 -19.61 43.70 -7.89
N VAL A 255 -18.37 43.32 -7.59
CA VAL A 255 -17.84 43.27 -6.21
C VAL A 255 -17.02 44.52 -5.85
N ALA A 256 -16.67 45.34 -6.84
CA ALA A 256 -16.01 46.62 -6.63
C ALA A 256 -16.95 47.68 -6.02
N PRO A 257 -16.48 48.52 -5.09
CA PRO A 257 -17.26 49.64 -4.58
C PRO A 257 -17.54 50.64 -5.71
N LEU A 258 -18.82 51.01 -5.88
CA LEU A 258 -19.26 51.98 -6.88
C LEU A 258 -19.44 53.35 -6.22
N THR A 259 -18.89 54.39 -6.85
CA THR A 259 -19.06 55.78 -6.40
C THR A 259 -20.28 56.42 -7.06
N GLN A 260 -20.59 56.02 -8.29
CA GLN A 260 -21.71 56.51 -9.09
C GLN A 260 -22.38 55.35 -9.82
N SER A 261 -23.12 54.52 -9.07
CA SER A 261 -23.70 53.26 -9.57
C SER A 261 -24.51 53.40 -10.87
N VAL A 262 -25.21 54.53 -11.07
CA VAL A 262 -26.05 54.76 -12.27
C VAL A 262 -25.21 54.94 -13.54
N ILE A 263 -24.00 55.50 -13.42
CA ILE A 263 -23.11 55.81 -14.55
C ILE A 263 -22.10 54.68 -14.77
N GLU A 264 -21.54 54.15 -13.68
CA GLU A 264 -20.49 53.14 -13.74
C GLU A 264 -21.03 51.78 -14.20
N THR A 265 -22.24 51.38 -13.76
CA THR A 265 -22.78 50.03 -14.04
C THR A 265 -22.91 49.73 -15.55
N PRO A 266 -23.55 50.57 -16.39
CA PRO A 266 -23.67 50.27 -17.82
C PRO A 266 -22.31 50.14 -18.53
N LEU A 267 -21.33 50.95 -18.15
CA LEU A 267 -19.98 50.91 -18.72
C LEU A 267 -19.24 49.63 -18.33
N ILE A 268 -19.37 49.20 -17.07
CA ILE A 268 -18.82 47.94 -16.56
C ILE A 268 -19.44 46.76 -17.29
N LEU A 269 -20.76 46.75 -17.46
CA LEU A 269 -21.47 45.66 -18.15
C LEU A 269 -21.06 45.53 -19.62
N ASN A 270 -20.82 46.65 -20.32
CA ASN A 270 -20.29 46.64 -21.68
C ASN A 270 -18.85 46.11 -21.74
N ALA A 271 -17.98 46.53 -20.81
CA ALA A 271 -16.62 46.02 -20.74
C ALA A 271 -16.59 44.51 -20.40
N ALA A 272 -17.50 44.05 -19.53
CA ALA A 272 -17.67 42.63 -19.21
C ALA A 272 -18.17 41.81 -20.40
N GLN A 273 -19.11 42.34 -21.19
CA GLN A 273 -19.54 41.70 -22.45
C GLN A 273 -18.35 41.50 -23.39
N LEU A 274 -17.56 42.55 -23.67
CA LEU A 274 -16.40 42.46 -24.55
C LEU A 274 -15.35 41.46 -24.04
N ALA A 275 -15.16 41.38 -22.72
CA ALA A 275 -14.24 40.43 -22.12
C ALA A 275 -14.73 38.97 -22.26
N LEU A 276 -16.04 38.73 -22.12
CA LEU A 276 -16.64 37.40 -22.28
C LEU A 276 -16.69 36.95 -23.75
N GLU A 277 -16.88 37.88 -24.70
CA GLU A 277 -16.90 37.59 -26.15
C GLU A 277 -15.49 37.39 -26.74
N ALA A 278 -14.43 37.58 -25.95
CA ALA A 278 -13.07 37.33 -26.40
C ALA A 278 -12.80 35.83 -26.64
N VAL A 279 -12.14 35.51 -27.75
CA VAL A 279 -11.83 34.12 -28.17
C VAL A 279 -10.37 33.72 -28.05
N ALA A 280 -9.52 34.61 -27.50
CA ALA A 280 -8.11 34.31 -27.26
C ALA A 280 -7.95 33.14 -26.27
N VAL A 281 -6.82 32.44 -26.32
CA VAL A 281 -6.51 31.26 -25.47
C VAL A 281 -6.65 31.56 -23.96
N ASN A 282 -6.42 32.81 -23.55
CA ASN A 282 -6.53 33.25 -22.15
C ASN A 282 -7.84 34.00 -21.85
N SER A 283 -8.84 33.93 -22.73
CA SER A 283 -10.14 34.56 -22.48
C SER A 283 -10.87 33.87 -21.33
N PRO A 284 -11.84 34.54 -20.67
CA PRO A 284 -12.58 33.96 -19.56
C PRO A 284 -13.28 32.64 -19.91
N ILE A 285 -13.84 32.53 -21.13
CA ILE A 285 -14.51 31.31 -21.59
C ILE A 285 -13.51 30.21 -21.97
N ALA A 286 -12.37 30.56 -22.56
CA ALA A 286 -11.31 29.58 -22.81
C ALA A 286 -10.75 29.00 -21.49
N GLN A 287 -10.54 29.84 -20.47
CA GLN A 287 -10.14 29.41 -19.13
C GLN A 287 -11.21 28.56 -18.43
N PHE A 288 -12.50 28.87 -18.65
CA PHE A 288 -13.61 28.03 -18.19
C PHE A 288 -13.51 26.63 -18.80
N ILE A 289 -13.34 26.51 -20.12
CA ILE A 289 -13.22 25.22 -20.83
C ILE A 289 -12.00 24.44 -20.34
N GLN A 290 -10.83 25.08 -20.21
CA GLN A 290 -9.64 24.45 -19.65
C GLN A 290 -9.88 23.89 -18.24
N ARG A 291 -10.61 24.63 -17.39
CA ARG A 291 -10.98 24.14 -16.05
C ARG A 291 -11.93 22.95 -16.14
N VAL A 292 -12.91 22.98 -17.05
CA VAL A 292 -13.86 21.87 -17.24
C VAL A 292 -13.13 20.59 -17.59
N GLN A 293 -12.15 20.66 -18.49
CA GLN A 293 -11.34 19.53 -18.92
C GLN A 293 -10.46 19.01 -17.79
N ALA A 294 -9.68 19.89 -17.17
CA ALA A 294 -8.78 19.50 -16.08
C ALA A 294 -9.55 18.87 -14.89
N ALA A 295 -10.72 19.39 -14.56
CA ALA A 295 -11.56 18.84 -13.50
C ALA A 295 -12.20 17.50 -13.90
N ASN A 296 -12.65 17.36 -15.15
CA ASN A 296 -13.18 16.11 -15.69
C ASN A 296 -12.11 15.00 -15.70
N ASP A 297 -10.89 15.31 -16.15
CA ASP A 297 -9.77 14.37 -16.18
C ASP A 297 -9.40 13.91 -14.76
N GLY A 298 -9.33 14.85 -13.81
CA GLY A 298 -9.12 14.53 -12.40
C GLY A 298 -10.24 13.67 -11.79
N ALA A 299 -11.49 13.87 -12.21
CA ALA A 299 -12.61 13.05 -11.79
C ALA A 299 -12.60 11.64 -12.38
N ILE A 300 -12.22 11.48 -13.66
CA ILE A 300 -12.04 10.16 -14.29
C ILE A 300 -10.92 9.40 -13.60
N GLN A 301 -9.79 10.05 -13.32
CA GLN A 301 -8.69 9.46 -12.57
C GLN A 301 -9.18 8.94 -11.21
N LEU A 302 -9.92 9.76 -10.47
CA LEU A 302 -10.40 9.40 -9.14
C LEU A 302 -11.49 8.31 -9.17
N GLN A 303 -12.36 8.31 -10.20
CA GLN A 303 -13.34 7.25 -10.40
C GLN A 303 -12.65 5.90 -10.58
N ARG A 304 -11.62 5.82 -11.44
CA ARG A 304 -10.83 4.59 -11.64
C ARG A 304 -10.12 4.14 -10.37
N TYR A 305 -9.53 5.09 -9.65
CA TYR A 305 -8.89 4.82 -8.37
C TYR A 305 -9.87 4.17 -7.37
N VAL A 306 -11.11 4.66 -7.27
CA VAL A 306 -12.14 4.04 -6.41
C VAL A 306 -12.58 2.68 -6.95
N GLU A 307 -12.75 2.54 -8.27
CA GLU A 307 -13.09 1.27 -8.92
C GLU A 307 -12.02 0.19 -8.70
N SER A 308 -10.75 0.56 -8.54
CA SER A 308 -9.66 -0.36 -8.19
C SER A 308 -9.86 -1.01 -6.80
N TRP A 309 -10.58 -0.35 -5.89
CA TRP A 309 -10.93 -0.82 -4.54
C TRP A 309 -12.31 -1.46 -4.46
N ARG A 310 -12.87 -1.90 -5.58
CA ARG A 310 -14.20 -2.47 -5.63
C ARG A 310 -14.28 -3.81 -4.89
N HIS A 311 -15.19 -3.91 -3.92
CA HIS A 311 -15.46 -5.15 -3.18
C HIS A 311 -16.34 -6.14 -3.96
N LEU A 312 -16.34 -7.39 -3.50
CA LEU A 312 -17.22 -8.43 -4.04
C LEU A 312 -18.70 -8.02 -3.92
N GLY A 313 -19.35 -7.83 -5.08
CA GLY A 313 -20.78 -7.46 -5.13
C GLY A 313 -21.07 -5.99 -4.84
N GLU A 314 -20.04 -5.13 -4.75
CA GLU A 314 -20.21 -3.69 -4.61
C GLU A 314 -19.68 -2.95 -5.85
N VAL A 315 -20.19 -1.74 -6.09
CA VAL A 315 -19.76 -0.87 -7.20
C VAL A 315 -19.87 0.60 -6.79
N PRO A 316 -18.81 1.41 -6.99
CA PRO A 316 -18.93 2.87 -6.97
C PRO A 316 -19.74 3.31 -8.19
N VAL A 317 -20.98 3.72 -7.98
CA VAL A 317 -21.86 4.02 -9.12
C VAL A 317 -21.73 5.46 -9.62
N ARG A 318 -21.36 6.39 -8.74
CA ARG A 318 -21.20 7.81 -9.08
C ARG A 318 -20.14 8.46 -8.22
N LEU A 319 -19.18 9.12 -8.87
CA LEU A 319 -18.39 10.16 -8.27
C LEU A 319 -19.10 11.50 -8.44
N GLN A 320 -19.40 12.15 -7.33
CA GLN A 320 -20.02 13.46 -7.25
C GLN A 320 -19.03 14.46 -6.67
N VAL A 321 -19.14 15.71 -7.08
CA VAL A 321 -18.31 16.79 -6.54
C VAL A 321 -19.09 17.53 -5.47
N ALA A 322 -18.45 17.71 -4.31
CA ALA A 322 -18.92 18.63 -3.30
C ALA A 322 -18.76 20.06 -3.84
N ARG A 323 -19.88 20.78 -3.94
CA ARG A 323 -19.91 22.16 -4.43
C ARG A 323 -19.46 23.11 -3.33
N GLN A 324 -19.00 24.30 -3.70
CA GLN A 324 -18.62 25.32 -2.74
C GLN A 324 -19.79 26.25 -2.43
N GLN A 325 -20.03 26.54 -1.16
CA GLN A 325 -20.85 27.67 -0.73
C GLN A 325 -19.96 28.72 -0.04
N GLU A 326 -20.06 29.97 -0.47
CA GLU A 326 -19.18 31.04 -0.02
C GLU A 326 -19.76 31.76 1.20
N ILE A 327 -18.92 31.95 2.20
CA ILE A 327 -19.25 32.62 3.45
C ILE A 327 -18.63 34.01 3.41
N GLY A 328 -19.46 35.05 3.40
CA GLY A 328 -19.04 36.44 3.54
C GLY A 328 -19.14 36.90 4.98
N ILE A 329 -18.14 37.64 5.46
CA ILE A 329 -18.09 38.17 6.82
C ILE A 329 -18.21 39.68 6.78
N ARG A 330 -19.16 40.23 7.51
CA ARG A 330 -19.23 41.67 7.79
C ARG A 330 -18.81 41.88 9.23
N ALA A 331 -17.87 42.78 9.48
CA ALA A 331 -17.49 43.18 10.84
C ALA A 331 -16.84 44.56 10.86
N ARG A 332 -17.03 45.27 11.97
CA ARG A 332 -16.32 46.51 12.29
C ARG A 332 -15.29 46.20 13.38
N ILE A 333 -14.01 46.42 13.09
CA ILE A 333 -12.89 46.08 13.98
C ILE A 333 -12.18 47.37 14.40
N GLN A 334 -12.22 47.68 15.68
CA GLN A 334 -11.48 48.79 16.26
C GLN A 334 -10.07 48.33 16.60
N VAL A 335 -9.05 49.04 16.10
CA VAL A 335 -7.63 48.66 16.27
C VAL A 335 -6.81 49.78 16.89
N THR A 336 -5.67 49.44 17.49
CA THR A 336 -4.73 50.40 18.08
C THR A 336 -3.81 51.04 17.03
N GLY A 337 -3.08 52.08 17.44
CA GLY A 337 -2.13 52.77 16.56
C GLY A 337 -0.85 51.94 16.37
N GLY A 338 -0.46 51.69 15.11
CA GLY A 338 0.75 50.94 14.77
C GLY A 338 0.52 49.52 14.24
N THR A 339 -0.70 48.97 14.35
CA THR A 339 -1.05 47.65 13.81
C THR A 339 -0.90 47.61 12.28
N GLN A 340 -0.35 46.53 11.73
CA GLN A 340 -0.34 46.29 10.29
C GLN A 340 -1.68 45.68 9.86
N LEU A 341 -2.54 46.46 9.18
CA LEU A 341 -3.93 46.07 8.92
C LEU A 341 -4.03 44.85 8.00
N GLU A 342 -3.26 44.84 6.93
CA GLU A 342 -3.25 43.79 5.92
C GLU A 342 -2.76 42.46 6.51
N GLU A 343 -1.73 42.50 7.38
CA GLU A 343 -1.23 41.32 8.08
C GLU A 343 -2.27 40.74 9.04
N LEU A 344 -2.85 41.59 9.89
CA LEU A 344 -3.89 41.18 10.83
C LEU A 344 -5.11 40.59 10.12
N LEU A 345 -5.57 41.24 9.06
CA LEU A 345 -6.72 40.78 8.28
C LEU A 345 -6.45 39.45 7.61
N ALA A 346 -5.26 39.27 7.02
CA ALA A 346 -4.87 37.99 6.45
C ALA A 346 -4.80 36.88 7.51
N ASP A 347 -4.34 37.16 8.74
CA ASP A 347 -4.33 36.16 9.83
C ASP A 347 -5.73 35.78 10.31
N ILE A 348 -6.64 36.76 10.39
CA ILE A 348 -8.05 36.52 10.70
C ILE A 348 -8.68 35.64 9.61
N PHE A 349 -8.50 36.00 8.34
CA PHE A 349 -9.08 35.25 7.22
C PHE A 349 -8.51 33.84 7.09
N VAL A 350 -7.19 33.64 7.27
CA VAL A 350 -6.60 32.29 7.29
C VAL A 350 -7.15 31.45 8.44
N ALA A 351 -7.30 32.03 9.64
CA ALA A 351 -7.85 31.32 10.79
C ALA A 351 -9.29 30.86 10.56
N ILE A 352 -10.12 31.73 9.98
CA ILE A 352 -11.52 31.43 9.69
C ILE A 352 -11.62 30.42 8.53
N ASP A 353 -10.85 30.59 7.45
CA ASP A 353 -10.84 29.65 6.32
C ASP A 353 -10.45 28.23 6.79
N ARG A 354 -9.39 28.09 7.61
CA ARG A 354 -8.97 26.79 8.19
C ARG A 354 -10.02 26.18 9.12
N ALA A 355 -10.80 27.00 9.83
CA ALA A 355 -11.85 26.50 10.72
C ALA A 355 -13.11 26.07 9.96
N LEU A 356 -13.39 26.70 8.81
CA LEU A 356 -14.47 26.33 7.89
C LEU A 356 -14.11 25.10 7.04
N SER A 357 -12.87 25.04 6.55
CA SER A 357 -12.33 24.00 5.67
C SER A 357 -10.91 23.64 6.15
N PRO A 358 -10.78 22.71 7.13
CA PRO A 358 -9.47 22.27 7.59
C PRO A 358 -8.74 21.49 6.50
N ALA A 359 -7.41 21.57 6.52
CA ALA A 359 -6.57 20.71 5.69
C ALA A 359 -6.48 19.30 6.29
N ILE A 360 -6.29 18.31 5.41
CA ILE A 360 -5.97 16.95 5.82
C ILE A 360 -4.58 16.95 6.48
N ALA A 361 -4.47 16.35 7.66
CA ALA A 361 -3.21 16.25 8.40
C ALA A 361 -2.83 14.80 8.64
N PHE A 362 -1.59 14.48 8.31
CA PHE A 362 -0.98 13.19 8.57
C PHE A 362 0.09 13.31 9.66
N ALA A 363 0.23 12.27 10.47
CA ALA A 363 1.23 12.13 11.50
C ALA A 363 2.25 11.06 11.11
N SER A 364 3.50 11.27 11.52
CA SER A 364 4.56 10.28 11.33
C SER A 364 4.40 9.08 12.26
N LEU A 365 5.03 7.97 11.90
CA LEU A 365 5.11 6.77 12.75
C LEU A 365 5.68 7.10 14.14
N ASP A 366 6.73 7.90 14.22
CA ASP A 366 7.34 8.28 15.50
C ASP A 366 6.41 9.10 16.38
N THR A 367 5.63 10.01 15.78
CA THR A 367 4.62 10.79 16.51
C THR A 367 3.56 9.86 17.09
N MET A 368 3.06 8.91 16.29
CA MET A 368 2.06 7.93 16.74
C MET A 368 2.62 7.01 17.83
N ARG A 369 3.87 6.58 17.72
CA ARG A 369 4.55 5.75 18.74
C ARG A 369 4.76 6.50 20.05
N GLN A 370 5.13 7.77 20.01
CA GLN A 370 5.22 8.63 21.21
C GLN A 370 3.85 8.82 21.89
N GLN A 371 2.76 8.77 21.12
CA GLN A 371 1.39 8.79 21.64
C GLN A 371 0.90 7.41 22.14
N GLY A 372 1.74 6.37 22.08
CA GLY A 372 1.44 5.03 22.59
C GLY A 372 0.72 4.12 21.60
N ALA A 373 0.68 4.45 20.31
CA ALA A 373 0.10 3.58 19.29
C ALA A 373 0.90 2.27 19.14
N THR A 374 0.19 1.16 19.01
CA THR A 374 0.77 -0.17 18.75
C THR A 374 0.59 -0.56 17.29
N PRO A 375 1.37 -1.51 16.74
CA PRO A 375 1.23 -1.95 15.35
C PRO A 375 -0.20 -2.36 15.01
N GLU A 376 -0.86 -3.08 15.92
CA GLU A 376 -2.21 -3.61 15.73
C GLU A 376 -3.24 -2.49 15.56
N THR A 377 -3.09 -1.39 16.29
CA THR A 377 -4.00 -0.24 16.16
C THR A 377 -3.66 0.65 14.97
N LEU A 378 -2.38 0.69 14.59
CA LEU A 378 -1.85 1.66 13.65
C LEU A 378 -2.00 1.19 12.20
N TYR A 379 -1.84 -0.11 11.97
CA TYR A 379 -2.03 -0.76 10.68
C TYR A 379 -3.41 -1.44 10.56
N ASP A 380 -4.38 -1.05 11.39
CA ASP A 380 -5.77 -1.47 11.25
C ASP A 380 -6.44 -0.71 10.10
N GLY A 381 -6.67 -1.43 9.00
CA GLY A 381 -7.23 -0.91 7.77
C GLY A 381 -6.17 -0.65 6.68
N PRO A 382 -6.46 0.24 5.73
CA PRO A 382 -5.61 0.50 4.59
C PRO A 382 -4.33 1.24 4.99
N LEU A 383 -3.21 0.80 4.40
CA LEU A 383 -1.94 1.51 4.50
C LEU A 383 -2.02 2.79 3.67
N LEU A 384 -1.60 3.93 4.23
CA LEU A 384 -1.68 5.24 3.57
C LEU A 384 -0.27 5.71 3.18
N ARG A 385 -0.15 6.51 2.11
CA ARG A 385 1.13 6.99 1.54
C ARG A 385 1.77 8.10 2.34
N HIS A 386 0.95 8.95 2.94
CA HIS A 386 1.42 10.17 3.59
C HIS A 386 1.54 10.01 5.12
N GLY A 387 1.52 8.76 5.63
CA GLY A 387 1.55 8.45 7.06
C GLY A 387 0.16 8.20 7.65
N PHE A 388 -0.07 8.52 8.91
CA PHE A 388 -1.32 8.18 9.59
C PHE A 388 -2.23 9.39 9.73
N LEU A 389 -3.49 9.28 9.32
CA LEU A 389 -4.48 10.34 9.51
C LEU A 389 -4.60 10.69 11.00
N ALA A 390 -4.33 11.95 11.35
CA ALA A 390 -4.42 12.40 12.73
C ALA A 390 -5.89 12.35 13.20
N THR A 391 -6.18 11.68 14.32
CA THR A 391 -7.53 11.48 14.88
C THR A 391 -8.26 12.80 15.24
N ALA A 392 -7.55 13.94 15.19
CA ALA A 392 -8.02 15.26 15.59
C ALA A 392 -8.86 16.02 14.53
N VAL A 393 -9.17 15.44 13.37
CA VAL A 393 -10.00 16.09 12.33
C VAL A 393 -11.50 16.19 12.73
N THR A 394 -11.84 15.90 13.99
CA THR A 394 -13.20 15.56 14.40
C THR A 394 -14.11 16.76 14.74
N GLU A 395 -13.60 17.98 14.91
CA GLU A 395 -14.44 19.15 15.23
C GLU A 395 -14.19 20.34 14.28
N THR A 396 -14.97 20.39 13.18
CA THR A 396 -14.99 21.56 12.28
C THR A 396 -16.19 22.45 12.60
N LEU A 397 -16.07 23.77 12.38
CA LEU A 397 -17.18 24.71 12.53
C LEU A 397 -18.37 24.39 11.61
N ALA A 398 -18.14 23.58 10.57
CA ALA A 398 -19.11 23.23 9.54
C ALA A 398 -19.85 21.90 9.79
N ARG A 399 -19.37 21.03 10.70
CA ARG A 399 -19.84 19.63 10.79
C ARG A 399 -21.31 19.50 11.23
N SER A 400 -21.82 20.48 11.97
CA SER A 400 -23.22 20.55 12.44
C SER A 400 -24.18 21.13 11.40
N GLY A 401 -23.69 21.63 10.26
CA GLY A 401 -24.50 22.38 9.29
C GLY A 401 -24.87 23.80 9.75
N THR A 402 -24.31 24.29 10.85
CA THR A 402 -24.57 25.65 11.38
C THR A 402 -23.28 26.29 11.88
N ILE A 403 -22.99 27.51 11.41
CA ILE A 403 -21.83 28.30 11.84
C ILE A 403 -22.34 29.37 12.82
N TYR A 404 -21.84 29.36 14.05
CA TYR A 404 -22.17 30.39 15.04
C TYR A 404 -21.25 31.61 14.89
N THR A 405 -21.81 32.82 14.96
CA THR A 405 -20.99 34.05 14.93
C THR A 405 -20.08 34.17 16.14
N SER A 406 -20.44 33.58 17.28
CA SER A 406 -19.60 33.51 18.48
C SER A 406 -18.28 32.76 18.24
N ASP A 407 -18.29 31.73 17.40
CA ASP A 407 -17.09 30.99 17.01
C ASP A 407 -16.18 31.83 16.12
N VAL A 408 -16.76 32.53 15.14
CA VAL A 408 -16.03 33.46 14.27
C VAL A 408 -15.45 34.62 15.09
N LEU A 409 -16.23 35.16 16.04
CA LEU A 409 -15.76 36.18 16.97
C LEU A 409 -14.57 35.68 17.80
N ARG A 410 -14.65 34.45 18.33
CA ARG A 410 -13.56 33.82 19.07
C ARG A 410 -12.28 33.71 18.22
N LEU A 411 -12.40 33.31 16.95
CA LEU A 411 -11.25 33.26 16.03
C LEU A 411 -10.64 34.64 15.77
N ILE A 412 -11.47 35.68 15.62
CA ILE A 412 -10.99 37.06 15.47
C ILE A 412 -10.28 37.52 16.76
N MET A 413 -10.88 37.24 17.93
CA MET A 413 -10.31 37.61 19.23
C MET A 413 -9.03 36.87 19.58
N GLN A 414 -8.81 35.67 19.07
CA GLN A 414 -7.52 34.96 19.16
C GLN A 414 -6.37 35.68 18.41
N ARG A 415 -6.68 36.64 17.55
CA ARG A 415 -5.70 37.48 16.83
C ARG A 415 -5.59 38.88 17.42
N ARG A 416 -6.14 39.09 18.62
CA ARG A 416 -6.11 40.36 19.34
C ARG A 416 -4.71 40.83 19.70
N ASN A 417 -3.74 39.92 19.82
CA ASN A 417 -2.32 40.22 19.95
C ASN A 417 -1.50 39.24 19.09
N SER A 418 -0.31 39.65 18.67
CA SER A 418 0.61 38.81 17.89
C SER A 418 1.08 37.54 18.62
N ALA A 419 1.03 37.52 19.96
CA ALA A 419 1.43 36.39 20.79
C ALA A 419 0.33 35.32 21.01
N GLY A 420 -0.94 35.63 20.74
CA GLY A 420 -2.08 34.72 20.94
C GLY A 420 -2.40 34.34 22.40
N THR A 421 -1.77 34.97 23.40
CA THR A 421 -1.81 34.55 24.82
C THR A 421 -2.95 35.17 25.65
N ASP A 422 -3.68 36.14 25.09
CA ASP A 422 -4.61 37.01 25.82
C ASP A 422 -5.93 36.30 26.22
N LEU A 423 -6.21 35.12 25.66
CA LEU A 423 -7.40 34.31 26.01
C LEU A 423 -7.19 33.37 27.20
N VAL A 424 -5.94 33.12 27.60
CA VAL A 424 -5.58 32.15 28.66
C VAL A 424 -5.11 32.85 29.94
N SER A 425 -4.74 34.13 29.88
CA SER A 425 -4.19 34.90 31.00
C SER A 425 -4.89 36.26 31.18
N GLN A 426 -4.67 36.90 32.33
CA GLN A 426 -5.33 38.16 32.73
C GLN A 426 -5.09 39.27 31.68
N GLU A 427 -6.17 39.95 31.26
CA GLU A 427 -6.20 40.90 30.14
C GLU A 427 -5.04 41.92 30.18
N ASN A 428 -4.26 42.02 29.10
CA ASN A 428 -3.26 43.08 28.93
C ASN A 428 -3.77 44.18 27.96
N PRO A 429 -4.41 45.25 28.47
CA PRO A 429 -4.98 46.30 27.62
C PRO A 429 -3.94 47.14 26.87
N THR A 430 -2.65 47.07 27.23
CA THR A 430 -1.59 47.90 26.62
C THR A 430 -0.89 47.25 25.42
N GLY A 431 -1.04 45.94 25.21
CA GLY A 431 -0.37 45.18 24.14
C GLY A 431 -1.29 44.57 23.08
N ARG A 432 -2.54 45.07 22.97
CA ARG A 432 -3.54 44.54 22.03
C ARG A 432 -3.56 45.32 20.72
N ASP A 433 -3.69 44.60 19.61
CA ASP A 433 -3.98 45.13 18.28
C ASP A 433 -5.47 45.38 18.09
N ILE A 434 -6.35 44.50 18.62
CA ILE A 434 -7.80 44.63 18.51
C ILE A 434 -8.40 45.15 19.83
N VAL A 435 -9.09 46.29 19.77
CA VAL A 435 -9.79 46.91 20.89
C VAL A 435 -11.19 46.30 21.06
N ALA A 436 -11.96 46.25 19.97
CA ALA A 436 -13.33 45.77 19.95
C ALA A 436 -13.72 45.27 18.55
N VAL A 437 -14.70 44.35 18.50
CA VAL A 437 -15.36 43.91 17.27
C VAL A 437 -16.86 44.13 17.43
N THR A 438 -17.46 44.87 16.51
CA THR A 438 -18.89 45.16 16.46
C THR A 438 -19.47 44.82 15.09
N ASP A 439 -20.80 44.78 14.98
CA ASP A 439 -21.52 44.52 13.73
C ASP A 439 -21.09 43.23 12.99
N LEU A 440 -20.67 42.21 13.74
CA LEU A 440 -20.31 40.91 13.19
C LEU A 440 -21.55 40.21 12.65
N ALA A 441 -21.55 39.91 11.36
CA ALA A 441 -22.63 39.18 10.70
C ALA A 441 -22.07 38.29 9.58
N LEU A 442 -22.77 37.20 9.29
CA LEU A 442 -22.40 36.24 8.25
C LEU A 442 -23.39 36.26 7.10
N SER A 443 -22.91 35.97 5.90
CA SER A 443 -23.73 35.80 4.70
C SER A 443 -23.31 34.52 3.98
N ASN A 444 -24.26 33.82 3.36
CA ASN A 444 -24.01 32.62 2.56
C ASN A 444 -24.36 32.87 1.10
N PHE A 445 -23.52 32.40 0.19
CA PHE A 445 -23.69 32.55 -1.25
C PHE A 445 -23.51 31.21 -1.97
N VAL A 446 -24.40 30.92 -2.92
CA VAL A 446 -24.33 29.77 -3.82
C VAL A 446 -24.54 30.28 -5.25
N ASN A 447 -23.75 29.81 -6.21
CA ASN A 447 -23.79 30.28 -7.61
C ASN A 447 -23.67 31.80 -7.74
N ASN A 448 -22.79 32.39 -6.92
CA ASN A 448 -22.61 33.84 -6.82
C ASN A 448 -23.88 34.63 -6.40
N ARG A 449 -24.90 33.95 -5.88
CA ARG A 449 -26.14 34.55 -5.37
C ARG A 449 -26.25 34.36 -3.85
N PRO A 450 -26.65 35.41 -3.11
CA PRO A 450 -26.83 35.31 -1.67
C PRO A 450 -28.06 34.47 -1.33
N ILE A 451 -27.86 33.41 -0.55
CA ILE A 451 -28.94 32.59 0.01
C ILE A 451 -29.41 33.13 1.35
N THR A 452 -28.47 33.62 2.16
CA THR A 452 -28.74 34.22 3.48
C THR A 452 -27.81 35.40 3.66
N ARG A 453 -28.30 36.51 4.24
CA ARG A 453 -27.53 37.75 4.36
C ARG A 453 -27.53 38.26 5.79
N ASP A 454 -26.37 38.76 6.19
CA ASP A 454 -26.17 39.56 7.40
C ASP A 454 -26.80 38.97 8.68
N VAL A 455 -26.69 37.66 8.87
CA VAL A 455 -27.20 37.00 10.08
C VAL A 455 -26.27 37.25 11.27
N PRO A 456 -26.80 37.74 12.42
CA PRO A 456 -25.98 38.16 13.56
C PRO A 456 -25.61 37.03 14.53
N ASP A 457 -26.39 35.94 14.60
CA ASP A 457 -26.26 34.90 15.64
C ASP A 457 -25.70 33.58 15.10
N CYS A 458 -26.33 33.04 14.05
CA CYS A 458 -25.88 31.81 13.41
C CYS A 458 -26.30 31.76 11.94
N LEU A 459 -25.49 31.07 11.15
CA LEU A 459 -25.71 30.83 9.73
C LEU A 459 -25.91 29.34 9.48
N THR A 460 -27.10 28.98 9.01
CA THR A 460 -27.40 27.60 8.58
C THR A 460 -26.88 27.38 7.17
N LEU A 461 -26.09 26.32 6.99
CA LEU A 461 -25.56 25.92 5.68
C LEU A 461 -26.64 25.24 4.84
N VAL A 462 -26.62 25.50 3.54
CA VAL A 462 -27.52 24.84 2.59
C VAL A 462 -26.92 23.50 2.22
N GLU A 463 -27.74 22.44 2.28
CA GLU A 463 -27.36 21.07 1.88
C GLU A 463 -25.90 20.73 2.28
N PRO A 464 -25.53 20.76 3.58
CA PRO A 464 -24.13 20.64 4.03
C PRO A 464 -23.48 19.31 3.63
N GLN A 465 -24.30 18.31 3.29
CA GLN A 465 -23.85 17.07 2.69
C GLN A 465 -23.24 17.29 1.30
N ARG A 466 -23.81 18.18 0.47
CA ARG A 466 -23.39 18.45 -0.92
C ARG A 466 -22.52 19.70 -1.05
N TYR A 467 -22.69 20.71 -0.19
CA TYR A 467 -21.95 21.96 -0.27
C TYR A 467 -21.00 22.14 0.91
N ARG A 468 -19.73 22.47 0.64
CA ARG A 468 -18.74 22.81 1.66
C ARG A 468 -18.58 24.33 1.80
N PRO A 469 -18.57 24.86 3.04
CA PRO A 469 -18.40 26.28 3.26
C PRO A 469 -16.96 26.70 3.01
N ARG A 470 -16.79 27.89 2.42
CA ARG A 470 -15.47 28.51 2.25
C ARG A 470 -15.57 30.01 2.47
N LEU A 471 -14.57 30.61 3.09
CA LEU A 471 -14.49 32.06 3.22
C LEU A 471 -14.37 32.73 1.84
N SER A 472 -15.17 33.76 1.59
CA SER A 472 -15.04 34.60 0.39
C SER A 472 -14.48 35.96 0.74
N LEU A 473 -13.30 36.27 0.22
CA LEU A 473 -12.61 37.55 0.44
C LEU A 473 -13.38 38.72 -0.18
N ASN A 474 -13.82 38.55 -1.43
CA ASN A 474 -14.50 39.60 -2.20
C ASN A 474 -15.91 39.91 -1.67
N LYS A 475 -16.54 38.94 -0.99
CA LYS A 475 -17.88 39.10 -0.39
C LYS A 475 -17.84 39.45 1.09
N SER A 476 -16.64 39.46 1.69
CA SER A 476 -16.43 39.92 3.05
C SER A 476 -16.20 41.42 3.09
N ARG A 477 -16.77 42.09 4.09
CA ARG A 477 -16.65 43.53 4.33
C ARG A 477 -16.17 43.76 5.75
N ILE A 478 -14.86 43.99 5.88
CA ILE A 478 -14.26 44.36 7.16
C ILE A 478 -14.01 45.86 7.16
N THR A 479 -14.46 46.54 8.21
CA THR A 479 -14.23 47.98 8.37
C THR A 479 -13.32 48.21 9.56
N PHE A 480 -12.07 48.61 9.30
CA PHE A 480 -11.13 48.97 10.35
C PHE A 480 -11.35 50.40 10.82
N VAL A 481 -11.34 50.59 12.13
CA VAL A 481 -11.50 51.91 12.76
C VAL A 481 -10.34 52.19 13.71
N ARG A 482 -9.73 53.36 13.55
CA ARG A 482 -8.72 53.92 14.46
C ARG A 482 -9.18 55.27 14.97
N ASN A 483 -9.30 55.43 16.29
CA ASN A 483 -9.77 56.67 16.91
C ASN A 483 -11.07 57.19 16.25
N ASP A 484 -12.05 56.30 16.05
CA ASP A 484 -13.34 56.56 15.40
C ASP A 484 -13.30 56.92 13.90
N LEU A 485 -12.14 56.86 13.25
CA LEU A 485 -11.98 57.05 11.81
C LEU A 485 -11.80 55.74 11.06
N GLU A 486 -12.51 55.57 9.94
CA GLU A 486 -12.32 54.43 9.04
C GLU A 486 -10.95 54.50 8.34
N VAL A 487 -10.24 53.38 8.32
CA VAL A 487 -8.93 53.26 7.67
C VAL A 487 -9.03 52.26 6.53
N ALA A 488 -8.65 52.70 5.33
CA ALA A 488 -8.60 51.83 4.16
C ALA A 488 -7.43 50.85 4.24
N TYR A 489 -7.58 49.70 3.58
CA TYR A 489 -6.55 48.68 3.44
C TYR A 489 -6.57 48.12 2.01
N ASP A 490 -5.47 47.51 1.59
CA ASP A 490 -5.36 46.90 0.26
C ASP A 490 -5.77 45.42 0.27
N LEU A 491 -6.94 45.11 -0.30
CA LEU A 491 -7.43 43.73 -0.42
C LEU A 491 -6.56 42.86 -1.35
N GLY A 492 -5.90 43.46 -2.36
CA GLY A 492 -4.95 42.74 -3.22
C GLY A 492 -3.76 42.25 -2.41
N ARG A 493 -3.20 43.11 -1.57
CA ARG A 493 -2.11 42.73 -0.66
C ARG A 493 -2.53 41.67 0.36
N VAL A 494 -3.76 41.76 0.90
CA VAL A 494 -4.31 40.73 1.80
C VAL A 494 -4.41 39.38 1.09
N ALA A 495 -4.86 39.34 -0.17
CA ALA A 495 -4.93 38.11 -0.95
C ALA A 495 -3.55 37.47 -1.15
N GLU A 496 -2.51 38.26 -1.48
CA GLU A 496 -1.13 37.80 -1.57
C GLU A 496 -0.61 37.22 -0.25
N LEU A 497 -0.87 37.89 0.87
CA LEU A 497 -0.46 37.43 2.21
C LEU A 497 -1.15 36.12 2.60
N ILE A 498 -2.43 35.96 2.25
CA ILE A 498 -3.17 34.72 2.47
C ILE A 498 -2.56 33.59 1.65
N GLU A 499 -2.27 33.82 0.37
CA GLU A 499 -1.62 32.82 -0.50
C GLU A 499 -0.27 32.37 0.08
N GLN A 500 0.56 33.32 0.52
CA GLN A 500 1.83 33.04 1.18
C GLN A 500 1.68 32.21 2.47
N ARG A 501 0.62 32.42 3.25
CA ARG A 501 0.37 31.72 4.54
C ARG A 501 -0.41 30.42 4.40
N GLN A 502 -1.13 30.26 3.29
CA GLN A 502 -1.80 29.02 2.90
C GLN A 502 -0.85 28.08 2.20
N THR A 503 0.19 28.60 1.55
CA THR A 503 1.36 27.82 1.14
C THR A 503 2.00 27.28 2.42
N PRO A 504 1.97 25.97 2.67
CA PRO A 504 2.47 25.43 3.92
C PRO A 504 3.97 25.72 4.02
N ALA A 505 4.38 26.50 5.02
CA ALA A 505 5.80 26.86 5.25
C ALA A 505 6.69 25.64 5.53
N ASP A 506 6.07 24.51 5.87
CA ASP A 506 6.63 23.17 5.91
C ASP A 506 5.46 22.21 5.72
N SER A 507 4.86 22.17 4.52
CA SER A 507 4.25 20.88 4.14
C SER A 507 5.42 19.92 4.12
N PRO A 508 5.38 18.77 4.80
CA PRO A 508 6.28 17.69 4.43
C PRO A 508 5.99 17.42 2.96
N ALA A 509 6.77 18.06 2.10
CA ALA A 509 6.77 17.83 0.69
C ALA A 509 7.25 16.40 0.54
N SER A 510 6.36 15.57 0.01
CA SER A 510 6.73 14.66 -1.07
C SER A 510 7.68 13.51 -0.76
N GLU A 511 7.85 13.08 0.49
CA GLU A 511 8.31 11.70 0.69
C GLU A 511 7.08 10.80 0.85
N VAL A 512 6.82 9.99 -0.18
CA VAL A 512 5.95 8.82 -0.09
C VAL A 512 6.57 7.92 0.97
N PHE A 513 6.15 8.11 2.22
CA PHE A 513 6.71 7.39 3.35
C PHE A 513 5.79 6.21 3.63
N VAL A 514 6.28 5.00 3.35
CA VAL A 514 5.70 3.80 3.93
C VAL A 514 6.17 3.77 5.38
N PRO A 515 5.28 3.92 6.38
CA PRO A 515 5.71 3.84 7.76
C PRO A 515 6.12 2.41 8.09
N GLU A 516 7.41 2.12 7.99
CA GLU A 516 7.99 0.83 8.33
C GLU A 516 8.10 0.67 9.84
N TRP A 517 7.41 -0.32 10.38
CA TRP A 517 7.57 -0.65 11.79
C TRP A 517 9.01 -1.12 12.08
N PRO A 518 9.74 -0.49 13.01
CA PRO A 518 11.13 -0.84 13.27
C PRO A 518 11.25 -2.26 13.85
N VAL A 519 12.10 -3.07 13.25
CA VAL A 519 12.48 -4.40 13.73
C VAL A 519 13.83 -4.29 14.45
N PRO A 520 13.97 -4.77 15.71
CA PRO A 520 15.25 -4.74 16.41
C PRO A 520 16.30 -5.54 15.67
N ILE A 521 17.48 -4.94 15.46
CA ILE A 521 18.64 -5.62 14.88
C ILE A 521 19.54 -6.07 16.04
N GLY A 522 19.89 -7.35 16.08
CA GLY A 522 20.79 -7.93 17.08
C GLY A 522 22.27 -7.87 16.69
N GLU A 523 23.11 -8.40 17.56
CA GLU A 523 24.55 -8.61 17.34
C GLU A 523 24.82 -10.00 16.74
N ALA A 524 25.81 -10.10 15.86
CA ALA A 524 26.25 -11.39 15.31
C ALA A 524 27.18 -12.09 16.31
N LEU A 525 26.70 -13.16 16.93
CA LEU A 525 27.43 -13.99 17.89
C LEU A 525 28.05 -15.21 17.19
N PRO A 526 29.20 -15.71 17.67
CA PRO A 526 29.86 -16.89 17.10
C PRO A 526 29.17 -18.20 17.53
N LEU A 527 27.94 -18.42 17.07
CA LEU A 527 27.13 -19.57 17.50
C LEU A 527 27.64 -20.91 16.94
N ASP A 528 28.34 -20.90 15.82
CA ASP A 528 28.89 -22.09 15.17
C ASP A 528 30.23 -22.57 15.76
N ASP A 529 30.88 -21.73 16.58
CA ASP A 529 32.14 -22.09 17.24
C ASP A 529 31.90 -23.19 18.28
N TYR A 530 32.68 -24.26 18.24
CA TYR A 530 32.56 -25.39 19.16
C TYR A 530 33.89 -25.73 19.82
N TRP A 531 33.91 -25.77 21.17
CA TRP A 531 35.08 -26.19 21.95
C TRP A 531 34.87 -27.61 22.48
N PRO A 532 35.73 -28.59 22.10
CA PRO A 532 35.57 -29.95 22.60
C PRO A 532 35.76 -30.04 24.11
N TRP A 533 34.79 -30.59 24.84
CA TRP A 533 34.88 -30.68 26.31
C TRP A 533 35.96 -31.69 26.77
N GLN A 534 36.42 -32.55 25.86
CA GLN A 534 37.62 -33.37 26.05
C GLN A 534 38.87 -32.55 26.36
N ASN A 535 38.94 -31.29 25.92
CA ASN A 535 40.04 -30.40 26.23
C ASN A 535 40.02 -29.88 27.68
N ASP A 536 38.85 -29.91 28.32
CA ASP A 536 38.68 -29.46 29.71
C ASP A 536 38.97 -30.58 30.73
N LEU A 537 39.15 -31.82 30.25
CA LEU A 537 39.51 -32.94 31.10
C LEU A 537 40.97 -32.85 31.58
N PRO A 538 41.29 -33.39 32.77
CA PRO A 538 42.66 -33.44 33.25
C PRO A 538 43.60 -34.12 32.23
N ARG A 539 44.79 -33.55 32.04
CA ARG A 539 45.80 -34.06 31.07
C ARG A 539 46.11 -35.55 31.21
N LEU A 540 45.90 -36.14 32.40
CA LEU A 540 46.08 -37.57 32.66
C LEU A 540 45.17 -38.47 31.80
N PHE A 541 43.99 -38.00 31.41
CA PHE A 541 43.09 -38.73 30.50
C PHE A 541 43.68 -38.84 29.09
N GLY A 542 44.54 -37.90 28.69
CA GLY A 542 45.23 -37.93 27.40
C GLY A 542 44.30 -37.81 26.19
N VAL A 543 43.11 -37.20 26.37
CA VAL A 543 42.08 -37.04 25.32
C VAL A 543 42.04 -35.64 24.71
N GLY A 544 42.48 -34.60 25.43
CA GLY A 544 42.55 -33.24 24.90
C GLY A 544 43.70 -33.01 23.91
N GLU A 545 43.83 -31.78 23.41
CA GLU A 545 44.84 -31.35 22.41
C GLU A 545 46.27 -31.76 22.72
N THR A 546 46.69 -31.71 23.99
CA THR A 546 48.06 -32.08 24.38
C THR A 546 48.36 -33.57 24.17
N GLY A 547 47.33 -34.40 24.06
CA GLY A 547 47.43 -35.84 23.90
C GLY A 547 48.19 -36.55 25.03
N ILE A 548 48.73 -37.72 24.70
CA ILE A 548 49.61 -38.51 25.58
C ILE A 548 51.08 -38.33 25.21
N PRO A 549 52.02 -38.40 26.17
CA PRO A 549 53.46 -38.37 25.85
C PRO A 549 53.86 -39.51 24.89
N GLU A 550 54.79 -39.26 23.98
CA GLU A 550 55.26 -40.27 23.00
C GLU A 550 55.83 -41.53 23.68
N LYS A 551 56.37 -41.41 24.90
CA LYS A 551 56.96 -42.51 25.67
C LYS A 551 55.93 -43.51 26.24
N THR A 552 54.63 -43.25 26.11
CA THR A 552 53.55 -44.04 26.74
C THR A 552 53.28 -45.37 26.02
N GLY A 553 53.87 -45.58 24.83
CA GLY A 553 53.76 -46.81 24.04
C GLY A 553 52.36 -47.06 23.45
N ASN A 554 52.22 -48.14 22.67
CA ASN A 554 50.99 -48.44 21.91
C ASN A 554 49.77 -48.71 22.80
N VAL A 555 49.96 -49.31 23.98
CA VAL A 555 48.86 -49.60 24.93
C VAL A 555 48.28 -48.31 25.50
N GLY A 556 49.12 -47.33 25.84
CA GLY A 556 48.66 -46.02 26.29
C GLY A 556 47.86 -45.29 25.21
N ARG A 557 48.36 -45.35 23.96
CA ARG A 557 47.67 -44.78 22.79
C ARG A 557 46.32 -45.44 22.54
N ALA A 558 46.25 -46.77 22.61
CA ALA A 558 45.00 -47.51 22.44
C ALA A 558 43.96 -47.14 23.51
N ARG A 559 44.37 -46.99 24.78
CA ARG A 559 43.47 -46.57 25.88
C ARG A 559 42.95 -45.14 25.73
N SER A 560 43.83 -44.21 25.33
CA SER A 560 43.42 -42.83 25.01
C SER A 560 42.40 -42.82 23.86
N LEU A 561 42.69 -43.51 22.75
CA LEU A 561 41.76 -43.63 21.61
C LEU A 561 40.44 -44.30 21.99
N GLN A 562 40.46 -45.33 22.83
CA GLN A 562 39.24 -45.97 23.34
C GLN A 562 38.39 -44.98 24.16
N THR A 563 39.03 -44.17 25.00
CA THR A 563 38.35 -43.15 25.80
C THR A 563 37.78 -42.06 24.89
N LYS A 564 38.55 -41.53 23.94
CA LYS A 564 38.06 -40.59 22.92
C LYS A 564 36.85 -41.13 22.17
N GLY A 565 36.90 -42.39 21.74
CA GLY A 565 35.79 -43.06 21.06
C GLY A 565 34.53 -43.18 21.93
N TYR A 566 34.68 -43.40 23.24
CA TYR A 566 33.56 -43.38 24.18
C TYR A 566 32.95 -41.98 24.32
N LEU A 567 33.79 -40.93 24.38
CA LEU A 567 33.35 -39.55 24.56
C LEU A 567 32.73 -38.94 23.29
N LEU A 568 33.09 -39.46 22.11
CA LEU A 568 32.66 -38.95 20.81
C LEU A 568 31.13 -38.85 20.67
N LEU A 569 30.38 -39.80 21.24
CA LEU A 569 28.92 -39.76 21.21
C LEU A 569 28.34 -38.53 21.93
N PHE A 570 28.88 -38.22 23.11
CA PHE A 570 28.45 -37.08 23.93
C PHE A 570 28.88 -35.76 23.30
N GLU A 571 30.08 -35.75 22.71
CA GLU A 571 30.60 -34.62 21.93
C GLU A 571 29.69 -34.28 20.74
N GLN A 572 29.25 -35.29 19.99
CA GLN A 572 28.38 -35.11 18.82
C GLN A 572 27.06 -34.42 19.21
N PHE A 573 26.45 -34.80 20.34
CA PHE A 573 25.22 -34.14 20.80
C PHE A 573 25.42 -32.66 21.10
N LEU A 574 26.53 -32.28 21.73
CA LEU A 574 26.81 -30.88 22.04
C LEU A 574 27.16 -30.07 20.78
N ALA A 575 27.90 -30.65 19.85
CA ALA A 575 28.26 -30.02 18.58
C ALA A 575 27.04 -29.86 17.64
N ASP A 576 26.13 -30.82 17.62
CA ASP A 576 24.90 -30.74 16.83
C ASP A 576 23.94 -29.69 17.42
N LEU A 577 23.94 -29.48 18.74
CA LEU A 577 23.19 -28.38 19.36
C LEU A 577 23.70 -27.00 18.89
N THR A 578 25.01 -26.81 18.80
CA THR A 578 25.59 -25.57 18.25
C THR A 578 25.24 -25.40 16.77
N ALA A 579 25.31 -26.48 15.98
CA ALA A 579 24.91 -26.46 14.57
C ALA A 579 23.43 -26.12 14.39
N GLN A 580 22.55 -26.72 15.20
CA GLN A 580 21.13 -26.44 15.16
C GLN A 580 20.82 -24.97 15.49
N LEU A 581 21.57 -24.37 16.41
CA LEU A 581 21.41 -22.98 16.80
C LEU A 581 21.95 -22.01 15.75
N SER A 582 23.09 -22.32 15.13
CA SER A 582 23.66 -21.52 14.04
C SER A 582 22.75 -21.54 12.79
N HIS A 583 22.02 -22.64 12.56
CA HIS A 583 21.08 -22.78 11.45
C HIS A 583 19.62 -22.42 11.82
N ILE A 584 19.40 -21.59 12.84
CA ILE A 584 18.04 -21.21 13.28
C ILE A 584 17.21 -20.59 12.13
N ASN A 585 17.84 -19.81 11.25
CA ASN A 585 17.16 -19.18 10.12
C ASN A 585 16.76 -20.21 9.06
N SER A 586 17.63 -21.14 8.71
CA SER A 586 17.33 -22.25 7.78
C SER A 586 16.21 -23.14 8.33
N PHE A 587 16.19 -23.38 9.64
CA PHE A 587 15.11 -24.14 10.29
C PHE A 587 13.73 -23.48 10.14
N PHE A 588 13.65 -22.15 10.33
CA PHE A 588 12.44 -21.35 10.16
C PHE A 588 12.26 -20.78 8.74
N SER A 589 13.10 -21.17 7.80
CA SER A 589 13.09 -20.69 6.42
C SER A 589 11.73 -20.96 5.77
N SER A 590 11.29 -20.07 4.90
CA SER A 590 10.13 -20.29 4.03
C SER A 590 10.49 -20.95 2.70
N GLN A 591 11.79 -21.18 2.42
CA GLN A 591 12.25 -21.71 1.15
C GLN A 591 11.89 -23.19 0.96
N PRO A 592 11.40 -23.60 -0.21
CA PRO A 592 10.96 -24.97 -0.45
C PRO A 592 12.09 -26.00 -0.55
N ASP A 593 13.31 -25.54 -0.81
CA ASP A 593 14.50 -26.31 -1.18
C ASP A 593 15.51 -26.49 -0.04
N GLU A 594 15.14 -26.14 1.19
CA GLU A 594 15.94 -26.47 2.38
C GLU A 594 16.26 -27.98 2.42
N PRO A 595 17.54 -28.38 2.59
CA PRO A 595 17.95 -29.78 2.46
C PRO A 595 17.68 -30.61 3.72
N SER A 596 17.55 -29.96 4.88
CA SER A 596 17.51 -30.61 6.19
C SER A 596 16.68 -29.86 7.25
N THR A 597 16.30 -30.55 8.33
CA THR A 597 15.71 -29.94 9.55
C THR A 597 16.51 -30.19 10.80
N TYR A 598 17.42 -31.17 10.76
CA TYR A 598 18.46 -31.36 11.75
C TYR A 598 19.80 -31.03 11.12
N PHE A 599 20.53 -30.13 11.76
CA PHE A 599 21.85 -29.70 11.32
C PHE A 599 22.89 -30.38 12.20
N THR A 600 23.94 -30.90 11.56
CA THR A 600 25.00 -31.64 12.25
C THR A 600 26.36 -30.99 12.02
N ARG A 601 27.26 -31.16 12.98
CA ARG A 601 28.66 -30.71 12.88
C ARG A 601 29.59 -31.91 12.85
N ALA A 602 30.44 -31.99 11.82
CA ALA A 602 31.53 -32.97 11.81
C ALA A 602 32.60 -32.57 12.84
N LEU A 603 32.98 -33.51 13.70
CA LEU A 603 33.91 -33.29 14.82
C LEU A 603 35.39 -33.33 14.41
N PHE A 604 35.74 -32.57 13.37
CA PHE A 604 37.12 -32.50 12.89
C PHE A 604 38.07 -31.73 13.82
N ASP A 605 37.51 -30.96 14.76
CA ASP A 605 38.26 -30.18 15.75
C ASP A 605 38.86 -31.03 16.88
N ILE A 606 38.42 -32.29 17.01
CA ILE A 606 38.99 -33.22 18.00
C ILE A 606 40.33 -33.75 17.49
N SER A 607 41.33 -33.78 18.37
CA SER A 607 42.63 -34.35 18.02
C SER A 607 42.52 -35.84 17.65
N GLN A 608 43.15 -36.25 16.56
CA GLN A 608 43.20 -37.64 16.08
C GLN A 608 41.84 -38.25 15.69
N THR A 609 40.87 -37.44 15.25
CA THR A 609 39.56 -37.93 14.79
C THR A 609 39.67 -38.96 13.67
N GLU A 610 40.66 -38.84 12.80
CA GLU A 610 40.92 -39.78 11.70
C GLU A 610 41.18 -41.21 12.19
N ALA A 611 41.68 -41.39 13.42
CA ALA A 611 41.90 -42.69 14.03
C ALA A 611 40.64 -43.28 14.71
N LEU A 612 39.58 -42.47 14.88
CA LEU A 612 38.33 -42.85 15.53
C LEU A 612 37.24 -43.24 14.51
N LEU A 613 37.35 -42.74 13.28
CA LEU A 613 36.37 -42.94 12.22
C LEU A 613 36.77 -44.11 11.30
N LYS A 614 35.76 -44.75 10.71
CA LYS A 614 35.92 -45.82 9.72
C LYS A 614 35.55 -45.32 8.33
N GLY A 615 36.29 -45.72 7.29
CA GLY A 615 36.02 -45.29 5.91
C GLY A 615 36.53 -43.89 5.57
N VAL A 616 37.56 -43.42 6.29
CA VAL A 616 38.29 -42.16 6.12
C VAL A 616 39.58 -42.36 5.29
N PRO A 617 40.19 -41.28 4.78
CA PRO A 617 41.27 -41.31 3.78
C PRO A 617 42.46 -42.25 3.99
N PRO A 618 42.97 -42.52 5.21
CA PRO A 618 44.05 -43.49 5.41
C PRO A 618 43.69 -44.91 4.92
N GLU A 619 42.40 -45.23 4.81
CA GLU A 619 41.89 -46.50 4.27
C GLU A 619 41.61 -46.44 2.75
N ARG A 620 41.60 -45.24 2.13
CA ARG A 620 41.20 -44.99 0.73
C ARG A 620 42.28 -44.35 -0.17
N GLY A 621 43.37 -43.83 0.40
CA GLY A 621 44.48 -43.22 -0.34
C GLY A 621 44.31 -41.74 -0.69
N GLU A 622 43.33 -41.05 -0.09
CA GLU A 622 43.09 -39.61 -0.24
C GLU A 622 43.91 -38.80 0.79
N ALA A 623 44.17 -37.52 0.53
CA ALA A 623 44.77 -36.63 1.53
C ALA A 623 43.71 -36.22 2.57
N TRP A 624 44.10 -36.15 3.85
CA TRP A 624 43.17 -35.77 4.94
C TRP A 624 42.61 -34.35 4.73
N GLU A 625 43.45 -33.44 4.25
CA GLU A 625 43.07 -32.04 3.97
C GLU A 625 41.98 -31.93 2.89
N ASP A 626 42.07 -32.72 1.81
CA ASP A 626 41.06 -32.76 0.75
C ASP A 626 39.72 -33.31 1.27
N TYR A 627 39.77 -34.32 2.14
CA TYR A 627 38.57 -34.92 2.75
C TYR A 627 37.85 -33.96 3.71
N LEU A 628 38.61 -33.16 4.46
CA LEU A 628 38.05 -32.13 5.34
C LEU A 628 37.32 -31.03 4.54
N ALA A 629 37.89 -30.66 3.39
CA ALA A 629 37.37 -29.63 2.50
C ALA A 629 36.14 -30.07 1.71
N ASP A 630 35.94 -31.37 1.49
CA ASP A 630 34.77 -31.92 0.80
C ASP A 630 33.49 -31.80 1.67
N PRO A 631 32.49 -30.98 1.26
CA PRO A 631 31.23 -30.85 1.98
C PRO A 631 30.38 -32.14 1.93
N GLU A 632 30.62 -33.00 0.96
CA GLU A 632 29.88 -34.24 0.70
C GLU A 632 30.66 -35.49 1.14
N ASN A 633 31.65 -35.31 2.03
CA ASN A 633 32.45 -36.43 2.49
C ASN A 633 31.61 -37.50 3.21
N SER A 634 32.13 -38.73 3.24
CA SER A 634 31.40 -39.90 3.75
C SER A 634 30.95 -39.77 5.21
N TYR A 635 31.71 -39.05 6.05
CA TYR A 635 31.37 -38.86 7.47
C TYR A 635 30.21 -37.86 7.62
N ARG A 636 30.24 -36.72 6.92
CA ARG A 636 29.14 -35.74 6.91
C ARG A 636 27.85 -36.38 6.40
N GLN A 637 27.91 -37.14 5.30
CA GLN A 637 26.75 -37.84 4.75
C GLN A 637 26.20 -38.91 5.72
N ALA A 638 27.08 -39.67 6.38
CA ALA A 638 26.68 -40.66 7.38
C ALA A 638 26.02 -40.00 8.60
N LEU A 639 26.58 -38.90 9.09
CA LEU A 639 26.00 -38.11 10.19
C LEU A 639 24.60 -37.60 9.80
N GLN A 640 24.47 -36.96 8.63
CA GLN A 640 23.19 -36.42 8.20
C GLN A 640 22.13 -37.51 8.03
N THR A 641 22.50 -38.66 7.43
CA THR A 641 21.61 -39.80 7.25
C THR A 641 21.19 -40.42 8.59
N ALA A 642 22.07 -40.40 9.60
CA ALA A 642 21.76 -40.86 10.95
C ALA A 642 20.89 -39.87 11.73
N ALA A 643 21.06 -38.57 11.51
CA ALA A 643 20.30 -37.51 12.17
C ALA A 643 18.86 -37.46 11.67
N GLU A 644 18.64 -37.58 10.35
CA GLU A 644 17.30 -37.65 9.77
C GLU A 644 17.23 -38.45 8.47
N THR A 645 16.15 -39.22 8.37
CA THR A 645 15.73 -39.82 7.11
C THR A 645 14.95 -38.82 6.25
N PRO A 646 14.91 -38.98 4.91
CA PRO A 646 14.12 -38.12 4.02
C PRO A 646 12.64 -37.98 4.40
N ASN A 647 12.06 -39.01 5.03
CA ASN A 647 10.68 -38.99 5.48
C ASN A 647 10.49 -38.17 6.76
N GLN A 648 11.41 -38.28 7.71
CA GLN A 648 11.41 -37.47 8.93
C GLN A 648 11.62 -36.00 8.59
N PHE A 649 12.58 -35.71 7.70
CA PHE A 649 12.81 -34.37 7.16
C PHE A 649 11.51 -33.77 6.60
N ARG A 650 10.85 -34.45 5.64
CA ARG A 650 9.62 -33.97 5.01
C ARG A 650 8.48 -33.78 6.01
N ASP A 651 8.30 -34.69 6.96
CA ASP A 651 7.28 -34.58 8.00
C ASP A 651 7.51 -33.39 8.94
N ARG A 652 8.75 -33.20 9.41
CA ARG A 652 9.14 -32.05 10.24
C ARG A 652 8.99 -30.74 9.48
N ARG A 653 9.44 -30.70 8.22
CA ARG A 653 9.31 -29.54 7.35
C ARG A 653 7.84 -29.18 7.12
N ASN A 654 7.00 -30.17 6.85
CA ASN A 654 5.56 -29.97 6.70
C ASN A 654 4.91 -29.37 7.96
N ARG A 655 5.28 -29.85 9.15
CA ARG A 655 4.82 -29.31 10.44
C ARG A 655 5.35 -27.90 10.72
N MET A 656 6.59 -27.61 10.30
CA MET A 656 7.13 -26.25 10.37
C MET A 656 6.30 -25.29 9.51
N PHE A 657 5.98 -25.67 8.28
CA PHE A 657 5.10 -24.86 7.44
C PHE A 657 3.68 -24.72 8.03
N ASP A 658 3.12 -25.77 8.66
CA ASP A 658 1.85 -25.64 9.40
C ASP A 658 1.95 -24.59 10.50
N HIS A 659 3.07 -24.55 11.24
CA HIS A 659 3.30 -23.55 12.27
C HIS A 659 3.41 -22.13 11.68
N LEU A 660 4.17 -21.95 10.60
CA LEU A 660 4.34 -20.66 9.94
C LEU A 660 3.04 -20.14 9.34
N LEU A 661 2.26 -21.01 8.69
CA LEU A 661 0.94 -20.67 8.15
C LEU A 661 -0.07 -20.33 9.24
N ALA A 662 -0.04 -21.03 10.38
CA ALA A 662 -0.90 -20.73 11.50
C ALA A 662 -0.67 -19.31 12.07
N ARG A 663 0.55 -18.76 11.96
CA ARG A 663 0.84 -17.35 12.33
C ARG A 663 0.12 -16.35 11.42
N GLN A 664 -0.22 -16.75 10.20
CA GLN A 664 -1.03 -15.97 9.25
C GLN A 664 -2.53 -16.28 9.35
N GLY A 665 -2.94 -17.13 10.31
CA GLY A 665 -4.32 -17.58 10.47
C GLY A 665 -4.75 -18.62 9.42
N GLU A 666 -3.82 -19.18 8.65
CA GLU A 666 -4.12 -20.06 7.53
C GLU A 666 -3.84 -21.53 7.83
N ASN A 667 -4.57 -22.43 7.15
CA ASN A 667 -4.30 -23.86 7.17
C ASN A 667 -4.53 -24.49 5.79
N MET A 668 -3.75 -25.50 5.45
CA MET A 668 -3.83 -26.19 4.14
C MET A 668 -4.28 -27.65 4.29
N VAL A 669 -5.08 -27.95 5.31
CA VAL A 669 -5.52 -29.32 5.62
C VAL A 669 -6.36 -29.88 4.47
N THR A 670 -7.35 -29.12 3.99
CA THR A 670 -8.22 -29.54 2.87
C THR A 670 -7.41 -29.78 1.60
N TRP A 671 -6.45 -28.91 1.29
CA TRP A 671 -5.57 -29.07 0.13
C TRP A 671 -4.71 -30.33 0.23
N SER A 672 -4.13 -30.58 1.40
CA SER A 672 -3.37 -31.81 1.68
C SER A 672 -4.24 -33.06 1.47
N GLN A 673 -5.49 -33.07 1.93
CA GLN A 673 -6.42 -34.19 1.73
C GLN A 673 -6.71 -34.45 0.25
N GLU A 674 -6.94 -33.40 -0.54
CA GLU A 674 -7.19 -33.54 -1.99
C GLU A 674 -5.94 -34.01 -2.74
N LEU A 675 -4.75 -33.50 -2.42
CA LEU A 675 -3.49 -34.01 -2.98
C LEU A 675 -3.30 -35.51 -2.70
N HIS A 676 -3.56 -35.95 -1.46
CA HIS A 676 -3.48 -37.38 -1.11
C HIS A 676 -4.54 -38.21 -1.84
N ARG A 677 -5.76 -37.68 -2.00
CA ARG A 677 -6.84 -38.34 -2.76
C ARG A 677 -6.47 -38.54 -4.22
N TRP A 678 -5.92 -37.52 -4.88
CA TRP A 678 -5.45 -37.62 -6.27
C TRP A 678 -4.29 -38.59 -6.40
N ALA A 679 -3.35 -38.53 -5.46
CA ALA A 679 -2.21 -39.44 -5.46
C ALA A 679 -2.62 -40.90 -5.29
N GLN A 680 -3.65 -41.18 -4.47
CA GLN A 680 -4.22 -42.52 -4.32
C GLN A 680 -4.86 -43.02 -5.63
N LYS A 681 -5.57 -42.14 -6.34
CA LYS A 681 -6.18 -42.47 -7.64
C LYS A 681 -5.11 -42.79 -8.69
N ASP A 682 -4.06 -41.98 -8.78
CA ASP A 682 -2.94 -42.22 -9.70
C ASP A 682 -2.17 -43.49 -9.35
N LEU A 683 -1.99 -43.76 -8.05
CA LEU A 683 -1.37 -44.99 -7.58
C LEU A 683 -2.13 -46.22 -8.05
N GLN A 684 -3.48 -46.21 -7.97
CA GLN A 684 -4.31 -47.33 -8.43
C GLN A 684 -4.09 -47.62 -9.93
N VAL A 685 -4.03 -46.58 -10.76
CA VAL A 685 -3.79 -46.71 -12.21
C VAL A 685 -2.38 -47.25 -12.49
N SER A 686 -1.35 -46.67 -11.84
CA SER A 686 0.05 -47.07 -12.05
C SER A 686 0.35 -48.49 -11.55
N LEU A 687 -0.27 -48.91 -10.43
CA LEU A 687 -0.11 -50.25 -9.90
C LEU A 687 -0.78 -51.30 -10.80
N ALA A 688 -1.94 -51.00 -11.39
CA ALA A 688 -2.59 -51.90 -12.35
C ALA A 688 -1.68 -52.18 -13.55
N ALA A 689 -1.09 -51.14 -14.15
CA ALA A 689 -0.15 -51.29 -15.25
C ALA A 689 1.14 -52.06 -14.85
N ALA A 690 1.65 -51.82 -13.64
CA ALA A 690 2.84 -52.51 -13.14
C ALA A 690 2.59 -54.00 -12.85
N LEU A 691 1.39 -54.35 -12.38
CA LEU A 691 0.97 -55.75 -12.15
C LEU A 691 0.79 -56.52 -13.46
N GLU A 692 0.29 -55.89 -14.52
CA GLU A 692 0.25 -56.49 -15.86
C GLU A 692 1.66 -56.79 -16.39
N ALA A 693 2.62 -55.88 -16.19
CA ALA A 693 4.00 -56.08 -16.60
C ALA A 693 4.73 -57.19 -15.83
N LEU A 694 4.33 -57.47 -14.58
CA LEU A 694 4.87 -58.55 -13.74
C LEU A 694 4.49 -59.94 -14.26
N GLY A 695 3.34 -60.08 -14.93
CA GLY A 695 2.90 -61.33 -15.56
C GLY A 695 3.83 -61.84 -16.66
N ASN A 696 4.71 -60.97 -17.17
CA ASN A 696 5.67 -61.28 -18.24
C ASN A 696 7.10 -61.60 -17.75
N LEU A 697 7.34 -61.62 -16.43
CA LEU A 697 8.66 -61.92 -15.85
C LEU A 697 8.81 -63.42 -15.53
N PRO A 698 10.00 -64.03 -15.72
CA PRO A 698 10.24 -65.45 -15.43
C PRO A 698 10.43 -65.67 -13.92
N LEU A 699 9.37 -65.49 -13.14
CA LEU A 699 9.36 -65.69 -11.68
C LEU A 699 8.69 -67.02 -11.31
N SER A 700 9.23 -67.70 -10.30
CA SER A 700 8.58 -68.89 -9.74
C SER A 700 7.24 -68.54 -9.07
N PRO A 701 6.26 -69.48 -9.02
CA PRO A 701 4.96 -69.24 -8.38
C PRO A 701 5.04 -68.80 -6.90
N ALA A 702 6.12 -69.20 -6.19
CA ALA A 702 6.35 -68.83 -4.80
C ALA A 702 6.98 -67.42 -4.63
N ALA A 703 7.70 -66.92 -5.63
CA ALA A 703 8.37 -65.61 -5.57
C ALA A 703 7.47 -64.46 -6.04
N LEU A 704 6.45 -64.75 -6.86
CA LEU A 704 5.57 -63.74 -7.45
C LEU A 704 4.78 -62.91 -6.41
N PRO A 705 4.16 -63.49 -5.35
CA PRO A 705 3.43 -62.70 -4.36
C PRO A 705 4.32 -61.75 -3.54
N VAL A 706 5.56 -62.18 -3.23
CA VAL A 706 6.53 -61.39 -2.47
C VAL A 706 7.01 -60.19 -3.29
N GLU A 707 7.26 -60.38 -4.59
CA GLU A 707 7.65 -59.30 -5.49
C GLU A 707 6.51 -58.29 -5.70
N ILE A 708 5.27 -58.78 -5.85
CA ILE A 708 4.07 -57.92 -5.95
C ILE A 708 3.95 -57.01 -4.73
N GLU A 709 4.04 -57.57 -3.52
CA GLU A 709 3.91 -56.79 -2.30
C GLU A 709 5.07 -55.79 -2.13
N ARG A 710 6.31 -56.20 -2.45
CA ARG A 710 7.47 -55.29 -2.42
C ARG A 710 7.29 -54.11 -3.36
N ARG A 711 6.86 -54.34 -4.61
CA ARG A 711 6.61 -53.26 -5.58
C ARG A 711 5.44 -52.38 -5.18
N ARG A 712 4.39 -52.97 -4.61
CA ARG A 712 3.25 -52.21 -4.07
C ARG A 712 3.70 -51.27 -2.95
N GLN A 713 4.48 -51.76 -1.99
CA GLN A 713 5.02 -50.95 -0.90
C GLN A 713 5.94 -49.85 -1.40
N ALA A 714 6.85 -50.16 -2.34
CA ALA A 714 7.73 -49.17 -2.96
C ALA A 714 6.95 -48.09 -3.74
N ALA A 715 5.89 -48.46 -4.46
CA ALA A 715 5.05 -47.52 -5.19
C ALA A 715 4.24 -46.62 -4.25
N VAL A 716 3.66 -47.17 -3.17
CA VAL A 716 2.97 -46.39 -2.13
C VAL A 716 3.92 -45.38 -1.50
N GLU A 717 5.10 -45.83 -1.11
CA GLU A 717 6.10 -44.99 -0.46
C GLU A 717 6.60 -43.88 -1.40
N SER A 718 7.00 -44.23 -2.63
CA SER A 718 7.40 -43.25 -3.66
C SER A 718 6.29 -42.21 -3.92
N ARG A 719 5.02 -42.65 -3.98
CA ARG A 719 3.91 -41.73 -4.20
C ARG A 719 3.68 -40.81 -3.00
N ARG A 720 3.73 -41.34 -1.77
CA ARG A 720 3.64 -40.54 -0.54
C ARG A 720 4.73 -39.48 -0.49
N GLN A 721 5.95 -39.84 -0.85
CA GLN A 721 7.09 -38.92 -0.89
C GLN A 721 6.88 -37.79 -1.92
N ALA A 722 6.41 -38.11 -3.11
CA ALA A 722 6.11 -37.12 -4.15
C ALA A 722 5.01 -36.13 -3.70
N VAL A 723 3.96 -36.61 -3.03
CA VAL A 723 2.90 -35.76 -2.47
C VAL A 723 3.43 -34.84 -1.39
N ASN A 724 4.21 -35.35 -0.44
CA ASN A 724 4.76 -34.52 0.64
C ASN A 724 5.71 -33.45 0.09
N ALA A 725 6.55 -33.78 -0.89
CA ALA A 725 7.42 -32.80 -1.55
C ALA A 725 6.60 -31.73 -2.30
N ARG A 726 5.51 -32.12 -2.96
CA ARG A 726 4.60 -31.17 -3.61
C ARG A 726 3.92 -30.27 -2.57
N LEU A 727 3.39 -30.85 -1.49
CA LEU A 727 2.72 -30.11 -0.42
C LEU A 727 3.64 -29.08 0.23
N ILE A 728 4.92 -29.41 0.46
CA ILE A 728 5.92 -28.47 0.97
C ILE A 728 6.08 -27.28 0.01
N ARG A 729 6.21 -27.53 -1.30
CA ARG A 729 6.31 -26.46 -2.30
C ARG A 729 5.06 -25.58 -2.35
N ASP A 730 3.88 -26.19 -2.34
CA ASP A 730 2.61 -25.47 -2.35
C ASP A 730 2.45 -24.61 -1.08
N LYS A 731 2.83 -25.15 0.09
CA LYS A 731 2.83 -24.42 1.36
C LYS A 731 3.82 -23.27 1.39
N ALA A 732 5.03 -23.47 0.86
CA ALA A 732 6.04 -22.43 0.74
C ALA A 732 5.55 -21.28 -0.15
N ALA A 733 5.02 -21.61 -1.34
CA ALA A 733 4.46 -20.63 -2.26
C ALA A 733 3.28 -19.87 -1.65
N PHE A 734 2.36 -20.59 -0.99
CA PHE A 734 1.21 -19.98 -0.33
C PHE A 734 1.63 -19.09 0.86
N LEU A 735 2.59 -19.52 1.68
CA LEU A 735 3.13 -18.71 2.77
C LEU A 735 3.77 -17.41 2.26
N ALA A 736 4.50 -17.48 1.15
CA ALA A 736 5.08 -16.29 0.52
C ALA A 736 4.01 -15.33 -0.01
N ALA A 737 2.92 -15.86 -0.57
CA ALA A 737 1.80 -15.06 -1.08
C ALA A 737 0.84 -14.57 0.01
N ALA A 738 0.82 -15.20 1.18
CA ALA A 738 -0.19 -14.97 2.22
C ALA A 738 -0.35 -13.50 2.66
N PRO A 739 0.71 -12.70 2.90
CA PRO A 739 0.55 -11.29 3.26
C PRO A 739 -0.22 -10.50 2.20
N ALA A 740 0.09 -10.70 0.91
CA ALA A 740 -0.58 -10.02 -0.18
C ALA A 740 -2.03 -10.50 -0.35
N LEU A 741 -2.28 -11.80 -0.24
CA LEU A 741 -3.62 -12.39 -0.31
C LEU A 741 -4.52 -11.94 0.85
N ASN A 742 -3.96 -11.86 2.06
CA ASN A 742 -4.66 -11.36 3.25
C ASN A 742 -5.00 -9.89 3.11
N ALA A 743 -4.07 -9.07 2.62
CA ALA A 743 -4.32 -7.66 2.37
C ALA A 743 -5.40 -7.44 1.30
N ALA A 744 -5.44 -8.26 0.25
CA ALA A 744 -6.41 -8.13 -0.85
C ALA A 744 -7.75 -8.85 -0.61
N LYS A 745 -7.96 -9.44 0.57
CA LYS A 745 -9.16 -10.24 0.86
C LYS A 745 -10.43 -9.41 0.66
N LEU A 746 -11.47 -10.02 0.10
CA LEU A 746 -12.79 -9.42 -0.18
C LEU A 746 -12.85 -8.37 -1.31
N GLN A 747 -11.74 -8.08 -1.99
CA GLN A 747 -11.72 -7.29 -3.21
C GLN A 747 -12.24 -8.12 -4.40
N ALA A 748 -13.03 -7.51 -5.29
CA ALA A 748 -13.66 -8.21 -6.42
C ALA A 748 -12.68 -8.54 -7.56
N TRP A 749 -11.60 -7.76 -7.68
CA TRP A 749 -10.51 -7.99 -8.62
C TRP A 749 -9.29 -8.28 -7.76
N GLY A 750 -9.10 -9.53 -7.39
CA GLY A 750 -8.03 -9.95 -6.49
C GLY A 750 -6.65 -9.81 -7.11
N GLN A 751 -6.16 -8.57 -7.29
CA GLN A 751 -4.95 -8.14 -8.00
C GLN A 751 -5.19 -7.74 -9.46
N VAL A 752 -5.08 -6.45 -9.75
CA VAL A 752 -4.40 -6.04 -10.98
C VAL A 752 -3.38 -4.97 -10.66
N TRP A 753 -3.68 -3.88 -9.96
CA TRP A 753 -2.65 -3.06 -9.30
C TRP A 753 -3.34 -2.32 -8.17
N GLN A 754 -3.18 -2.78 -6.91
CA GLN A 754 -3.67 -2.00 -5.79
C GLN A 754 -2.97 -0.63 -5.83
N PRO A 755 -3.68 0.48 -5.62
CA PRO A 755 -3.00 1.72 -5.29
C PRO A 755 -2.15 1.45 -4.07
N GLN A 756 -0.84 1.70 -4.12
CA GLN A 756 0.23 1.20 -3.22
C GLN A 756 1.08 0.03 -3.78
N VAL A 757 0.86 -0.49 -4.98
CA VAL A 757 1.79 -1.49 -5.54
C VAL A 757 3.20 -0.91 -5.65
N LEU A 758 3.32 0.35 -6.07
CA LEU A 758 4.60 1.06 -6.12
C LEU A 758 5.20 1.30 -4.73
N GLN A 759 4.43 1.14 -3.64
CA GLN A 759 4.99 1.14 -2.27
C GLN A 759 5.57 -0.22 -1.89
N ARG A 760 4.95 -1.31 -2.33
CA ARG A 760 5.44 -2.67 -2.08
C ARG A 760 6.59 -3.06 -3.00
N TRP A 761 6.63 -2.46 -4.18
CA TRP A 761 7.58 -2.74 -5.26
C TRP A 761 8.12 -1.42 -5.83
N PRO A 762 8.88 -0.64 -5.03
CA PRO A 762 9.38 0.67 -5.42
C PRO A 762 10.31 0.62 -6.65
N GLU A 763 10.92 -0.53 -6.91
CA GLU A 763 11.77 -0.75 -8.09
C GLU A 763 11.01 -0.69 -9.43
N LEU A 764 9.68 -0.75 -9.41
CA LEU A 764 8.85 -0.62 -10.60
C LEU A 764 8.79 0.81 -11.14
N LEU A 765 9.01 1.83 -10.30
CA LEU A 765 8.83 3.23 -10.65
C LEU A 765 10.12 4.03 -10.40
N GLU A 766 10.54 4.75 -11.43
CA GLU A 766 11.52 5.82 -11.29
C GLU A 766 10.87 7.15 -11.71
N VAL A 767 11.02 8.21 -10.90
CA VAL A 767 10.59 9.56 -11.24
C VAL A 767 11.82 10.43 -11.52
N VAL A 768 11.85 11.03 -12.70
CA VAL A 768 12.95 11.85 -13.21
C VAL A 768 12.49 13.30 -13.32
N SER A 769 13.28 14.23 -12.75
CA SER A 769 13.04 15.66 -12.89
C SER A 769 13.75 16.22 -14.13
N ALA A 770 13.04 17.02 -14.91
CA ALA A 770 13.52 17.72 -16.11
C ALA A 770 13.13 19.21 -16.06
N THR A 771 13.63 20.01 -17.01
CA THR A 771 13.39 21.47 -17.06
C THR A 771 11.93 21.86 -17.28
N ASP A 772 11.13 20.98 -17.87
CA ASP A 772 9.73 21.16 -18.22
C ASP A 772 8.76 20.33 -17.34
N GLY A 773 9.26 19.67 -16.30
CA GLY A 773 8.46 18.96 -15.30
C GLY A 773 9.07 17.64 -14.83
N PHE A 774 8.23 16.82 -14.20
CA PHE A 774 8.55 15.48 -13.70
C PHE A 774 8.00 14.42 -14.65
N TYR A 775 8.81 13.40 -14.92
CA TYR A 775 8.46 12.25 -15.77
C TYR A 775 8.59 10.97 -14.95
N TRP A 776 7.71 10.00 -15.19
CA TRP A 776 7.83 8.67 -14.59
C TRP A 776 8.26 7.63 -15.63
N LEU A 777 8.93 6.59 -15.15
CA LEU A 777 9.39 5.42 -15.91
C LEU A 777 8.91 4.16 -15.18
N LEU A 778 8.25 3.24 -15.90
CA LEU A 778 7.82 1.95 -15.37
C LEU A 778 8.72 0.83 -15.89
N THR A 779 9.36 0.12 -14.96
CA THR A 779 10.36 -0.91 -15.22
C THR A 779 9.83 -2.28 -14.81
N VAL A 780 9.82 -3.23 -15.75
CA VAL A 780 9.46 -4.63 -15.47
C VAL A 780 10.42 -5.56 -16.19
N ALA A 781 10.83 -6.64 -15.51
CA ALA A 781 11.84 -7.58 -16.00
C ALA A 781 13.15 -6.87 -16.40
N GLN A 782 13.58 -5.91 -15.55
CA GLN A 782 14.79 -5.09 -15.73
C GLN A 782 14.83 -4.22 -17.01
N GLU A 783 13.68 -3.99 -17.65
CA GLU A 783 13.55 -3.11 -18.81
C GLU A 783 12.48 -2.04 -18.57
N VAL A 784 12.75 -0.79 -18.95
CA VAL A 784 11.75 0.28 -18.95
C VAL A 784 10.76 0.05 -20.08
N ARG A 785 9.51 -0.27 -19.75
CA ARG A 785 8.46 -0.59 -20.72
C ARG A 785 7.59 0.62 -21.06
N LEU A 786 7.28 1.47 -20.07
CA LEU A 786 6.44 2.67 -20.25
C LEU A 786 7.09 3.89 -19.63
N ARG A 787 6.81 5.06 -20.20
CA ARG A 787 7.18 6.38 -19.67
C ARG A 787 6.03 7.39 -19.78
N ALA A 788 6.11 8.45 -18.99
CA ALA A 788 5.27 9.63 -19.16
C ALA A 788 5.45 10.24 -20.56
N ALA A 789 4.35 10.54 -21.25
CA ALA A 789 4.37 11.19 -22.56
C ALA A 789 4.63 12.71 -22.46
N VAL A 790 4.25 13.35 -21.34
CA VAL A 790 4.37 14.79 -21.09
C VAL A 790 4.88 15.03 -19.67
N GLY A 791 5.61 16.12 -19.46
CA GLY A 791 6.11 16.53 -18.14
C GLY A 791 4.97 16.97 -17.21
N LEU A 792 5.00 16.49 -15.97
CA LEU A 792 4.01 16.79 -14.94
C LEU A 792 4.55 17.86 -13.98
N ALA A 793 3.67 18.72 -13.47
CA ALA A 793 4.10 19.87 -12.67
C ALA A 793 4.77 19.51 -11.34
N THR A 794 4.50 18.32 -10.80
CA THR A 794 5.00 17.85 -9.50
C THR A 794 5.35 16.37 -9.55
N GLU A 795 6.29 15.95 -8.72
CA GLU A 795 6.64 14.53 -8.51
C GLU A 795 5.43 13.70 -8.08
N THR A 796 4.60 14.23 -7.18
CA THR A 796 3.36 13.57 -6.74
C THR A 796 2.38 13.33 -7.88
N ALA A 797 2.28 14.27 -8.82
CA ALA A 797 1.47 14.07 -10.03
C ALA A 797 2.07 12.99 -10.93
N ALA A 798 3.40 12.90 -11.01
CA ALA A 798 4.08 11.83 -11.75
C ALA A 798 3.82 10.44 -11.17
N VAL A 799 3.91 10.29 -9.84
CA VAL A 799 3.58 9.02 -9.16
C VAL A 799 2.13 8.63 -9.42
N ALA A 800 1.19 9.56 -9.24
CA ALA A 800 -0.24 9.28 -9.44
C ALA A 800 -0.57 8.90 -10.90
N ALA A 801 0.08 9.54 -11.87
CA ALA A 801 -0.07 9.19 -13.29
C ALA A 801 0.54 7.81 -13.60
N ALA A 802 1.68 7.47 -13.00
CA ALA A 802 2.32 6.17 -13.17
C ALA A 802 1.44 5.02 -12.67
N GLU A 803 0.78 5.20 -11.52
CA GLU A 803 -0.13 4.20 -10.98
C GLU A 803 -1.35 3.96 -11.88
N LEU A 804 -1.93 5.04 -12.41
CA LEU A 804 -3.02 4.93 -13.37
C LEU A 804 -2.58 4.20 -14.65
N ALA A 805 -1.36 4.47 -15.12
CA ALA A 805 -0.80 3.72 -16.25
C ALA A 805 -0.63 2.23 -15.89
N LEU A 806 -0.13 1.96 -14.69
CA LEU A 806 0.11 0.61 -14.21
C LEU A 806 -1.19 -0.21 -14.18
N GLU A 807 -2.30 0.35 -13.66
CA GLU A 807 -3.64 -0.28 -13.62
C GLU A 807 -4.07 -0.91 -14.95
N LEU A 808 -3.73 -0.28 -16.08
CA LEU A 808 -4.11 -0.72 -17.42
C LEU A 808 -2.97 -1.42 -18.17
N ALA A 809 -1.74 -1.35 -17.66
CA ALA A 809 -0.54 -1.83 -18.34
C ALA A 809 -0.54 -3.34 -18.59
N SER A 810 -1.27 -4.14 -17.81
CA SER A 810 -1.40 -5.59 -17.98
C SER A 810 -2.38 -6.00 -19.08
N GLN A 811 -3.14 -5.04 -19.64
CA GLN A 811 -4.24 -5.31 -20.56
C GLN A 811 -3.91 -4.83 -21.98
N PRO A 812 -3.59 -5.73 -22.93
CA PRO A 812 -3.16 -5.37 -24.28
C PRO A 812 -4.14 -4.46 -25.04
N ARG A 813 -5.44 -4.56 -24.74
CA ARG A 813 -6.52 -3.78 -25.39
C ARG A 813 -6.44 -2.26 -25.17
N PHE A 814 -5.72 -1.80 -24.15
CA PHE A 814 -5.53 -0.37 -23.88
C PHE A 814 -4.31 0.22 -24.61
N TYR A 815 -3.50 -0.62 -25.25
CA TYR A 815 -2.36 -0.17 -26.04
C TYR A 815 -2.79 0.18 -27.46
N ARG A 816 -2.25 1.28 -27.98
CA ARG A 816 -2.37 1.70 -29.38
C ARG A 816 -1.00 1.91 -29.98
N ARG A 817 -0.82 1.49 -31.22
CA ARG A 817 0.37 1.82 -32.00
C ARG A 817 0.24 3.25 -32.55
N ILE A 818 1.35 3.98 -32.54
CA ILE A 818 1.47 5.29 -33.19
C ILE A 818 2.66 5.29 -34.16
N ASP A 819 2.51 6.05 -35.24
CA ASP A 819 3.59 6.38 -36.17
C ASP A 819 4.23 7.69 -35.71
N VAL A 820 5.55 7.66 -35.44
CA VAL A 820 6.32 8.84 -35.02
C VAL A 820 7.12 9.46 -36.17
N GLY A 821 6.91 8.98 -37.40
CA GLY A 821 7.54 9.43 -38.63
C GLY A 821 8.87 8.75 -38.94
N SER A 822 9.27 8.82 -40.21
CA SER A 822 10.49 8.18 -40.74
C SER A 822 10.50 6.64 -40.59
N ASP A 823 9.37 5.98 -40.88
CA ASP A 823 9.18 4.53 -40.74
C ASP A 823 9.53 4.02 -39.33
N ARG A 824 9.20 4.82 -38.30
CA ARG A 824 9.38 4.45 -36.90
C ARG A 824 8.06 4.48 -36.15
N TYR A 825 7.85 3.44 -35.35
CA TYR A 825 6.63 3.21 -34.60
C TYR A 825 6.90 3.16 -33.11
N ARG A 826 5.91 3.59 -32.32
CA ARG A 826 5.84 3.41 -30.86
C ARG A 826 4.50 2.78 -30.49
N TYR A 827 4.39 2.30 -29.27
CA TYR A 827 3.08 2.06 -28.65
C TYR A 827 2.82 3.08 -27.54
N GLN A 828 1.54 3.39 -27.33
CA GLN A 828 1.01 4.23 -26.27
C GLN A 828 -0.03 3.43 -25.48
N LEU A 829 -0.01 3.58 -24.16
CA LEU A 829 -1.08 3.14 -23.30
C LEU A 829 -2.13 4.26 -23.22
N THR A 830 -3.38 3.90 -23.43
CA THR A 830 -4.51 4.84 -23.47
C THR A 830 -5.57 4.48 -22.45
N ASP A 831 -6.43 5.44 -22.19
CA ASP A 831 -7.44 5.36 -21.15
C ASP A 831 -8.76 4.71 -21.63
N THR A 832 -8.88 4.45 -22.92
CA THR A 832 -10.06 3.87 -23.56
C THR A 832 -9.70 2.87 -24.67
N THR A 833 -10.47 1.78 -24.72
CA THR A 833 -10.38 0.78 -25.79
C THR A 833 -11.15 1.18 -27.04
N ASP A 834 -11.96 2.24 -26.98
CA ASP A 834 -12.80 2.69 -28.09
C ASP A 834 -11.99 3.48 -29.11
N SER A 835 -11.75 2.87 -30.27
CA SER A 835 -11.01 3.47 -31.37
C SER A 835 -11.71 4.64 -32.04
N THR A 836 -13.00 4.87 -31.75
CA THR A 836 -13.77 6.01 -32.28
C THR A 836 -13.51 7.32 -31.52
N VAL A 837 -12.93 7.24 -30.31
CA VAL A 837 -12.50 8.41 -29.55
C VAL A 837 -11.31 9.06 -30.25
N THR A 838 -11.52 10.27 -30.77
CA THR A 838 -10.57 11.02 -31.61
C THR A 838 -9.34 11.54 -30.86
N ALA A 839 -9.43 11.70 -29.53
CA ALA A 839 -8.33 12.16 -28.69
C ALA A 839 -8.33 11.42 -27.34
N PRO A 840 -7.90 10.14 -27.29
CA PRO A 840 -7.81 9.42 -26.03
C PRO A 840 -6.73 10.03 -25.14
N GLN A 841 -6.90 9.94 -23.83
CA GLN A 841 -5.86 10.37 -22.91
C GLN A 841 -4.68 9.39 -22.99
N ILE A 842 -3.48 9.92 -23.25
CA ILE A 842 -2.25 9.13 -23.28
C ILE A 842 -1.78 8.95 -21.84
N LEU A 843 -1.89 7.72 -21.35
CA LEU A 843 -1.46 7.35 -20.00
C LEU A 843 0.00 6.94 -19.95
N GLY A 844 0.65 6.70 -21.09
CA GLY A 844 2.06 6.35 -21.15
C GLY A 844 2.48 5.97 -22.55
N GLU A 845 3.78 5.93 -22.81
CA GLU A 845 4.29 5.47 -24.08
C GLU A 845 5.59 4.67 -23.96
N SER A 846 5.87 3.87 -24.98
CA SER A 846 7.15 3.16 -25.10
C SER A 846 8.34 4.12 -25.16
N VAL A 847 9.43 3.74 -24.49
CA VAL A 847 10.73 4.45 -24.58
C VAL A 847 11.42 4.13 -25.91
N ARG A 848 11.30 2.87 -26.36
CA ARG A 848 11.90 2.36 -27.60
C ARG A 848 11.03 2.69 -28.82
N THR A 849 11.66 2.71 -29.98
CA THR A 849 11.00 2.84 -31.30
C THR A 849 11.36 1.63 -32.15
N TRP A 850 10.43 1.16 -32.97
CA TRP A 850 10.64 0.03 -33.87
C TRP A 850 10.50 0.45 -35.34
N GLU A 851 11.17 -0.26 -36.23
CA GLU A 851 11.16 0.01 -37.69
C GLU A 851 9.92 -0.56 -38.38
N THR A 852 9.26 -1.55 -37.77
CA THR A 852 8.08 -2.21 -38.36
C THR A 852 6.88 -2.19 -37.42
N GLU A 853 5.69 -2.19 -38.04
CA GLU A 853 4.42 -2.33 -37.33
C GLU A 853 4.29 -3.65 -36.58
N GLU A 854 4.83 -4.73 -37.14
CA GLU A 854 4.75 -6.08 -36.59
C GLU A 854 5.59 -6.21 -35.31
N ASP A 855 6.82 -5.66 -35.33
CA ASP A 855 7.69 -5.64 -34.16
C ASP A 855 7.10 -4.80 -33.02
N THR A 856 6.45 -3.68 -33.36
CA THR A 856 5.76 -2.84 -32.36
C THR A 856 4.59 -3.59 -31.71
N ASN A 857 3.83 -4.34 -32.52
CA ASN A 857 2.71 -5.16 -32.04
C ASN A 857 3.17 -6.38 -31.23
N ALA A 858 4.36 -6.91 -31.49
CA ALA A 858 4.98 -7.92 -30.65
C ALA A 858 5.45 -7.31 -29.32
N ALA A 859 6.14 -6.18 -29.36
CA ALA A 859 6.68 -5.50 -28.19
C ALA A 859 5.60 -5.01 -27.22
N LEU A 860 4.46 -4.50 -27.72
CA LEU A 860 3.35 -4.11 -26.83
C LEU A 860 2.72 -5.32 -26.13
N ARG A 861 2.61 -6.46 -26.83
CA ARG A 861 2.11 -7.71 -26.24
C ARG A 861 3.08 -8.25 -25.20
N GLU A 862 4.37 -8.18 -25.48
CA GLU A 862 5.43 -8.53 -24.54
C GLU A 862 5.36 -7.64 -23.29
N ALA A 863 5.22 -6.32 -23.45
CA ALA A 863 5.08 -5.39 -22.34
C ALA A 863 3.86 -5.74 -21.47
N ALA A 864 2.68 -5.89 -22.09
CA ALA A 864 1.47 -6.25 -21.35
C ALA A 864 1.59 -7.60 -20.63
N THR A 865 2.24 -8.59 -21.27
CA THR A 865 2.52 -9.90 -20.69
C THR A 865 3.50 -9.78 -19.51
N ALA A 866 4.53 -8.95 -19.62
CA ALA A 866 5.49 -8.72 -18.55
C ALA A 866 4.81 -8.09 -17.32
N PHE A 867 3.98 -7.06 -17.53
CA PHE A 867 3.16 -6.48 -16.45
C PHE A 867 2.20 -7.52 -15.85
N CYS A 868 1.59 -8.38 -16.66
CA CYS A 868 0.69 -9.44 -16.19
C CYS A 868 1.39 -10.51 -15.33
N HIS A 869 2.61 -10.92 -15.69
CA HIS A 869 3.35 -11.95 -14.97
C HIS A 869 4.14 -11.45 -13.76
N HIS A 870 4.18 -10.13 -13.54
CA HIS A 870 4.83 -9.57 -12.37
C HIS A 870 4.25 -10.18 -11.08
N PRO A 871 5.06 -10.48 -10.05
CA PRO A 871 4.57 -11.04 -8.78
C PRO A 871 3.48 -10.20 -8.10
N ALA A 872 3.40 -8.91 -8.44
CA ALA A 872 2.31 -8.03 -8.01
C ALA A 872 0.93 -8.40 -8.57
N ASN A 873 0.87 -9.12 -9.70
CA ASN A 873 -0.35 -9.43 -10.47
C ASN A 873 -0.69 -10.91 -10.52
N CYS A 874 0.31 -11.77 -10.39
CA CYS A 874 0.16 -13.21 -10.47
C CYS A 874 1.05 -13.83 -9.36
N PRO A 875 0.56 -13.98 -8.12
CA PRO A 875 1.36 -14.35 -6.96
C PRO A 875 1.77 -15.84 -7.00
N PHE A 876 1.21 -16.58 -7.97
CA PHE A 876 1.52 -17.97 -8.28
C PHE A 876 2.39 -18.12 -9.54
N SER A 877 2.85 -17.02 -10.15
CA SER A 877 3.79 -17.11 -11.28
C SER A 877 5.15 -17.56 -10.76
N ASN A 878 5.55 -18.78 -11.14
CA ASN A 878 6.94 -19.21 -10.95
C ASN A 878 7.85 -18.33 -11.82
N ARG A 879 9.08 -18.07 -11.35
CA ARG A 879 10.16 -17.42 -12.12
C ARG A 879 10.42 -18.07 -13.49
N ASP A 880 9.92 -19.29 -13.73
CA ASP A 880 10.05 -20.05 -14.96
C ASP A 880 8.89 -19.87 -15.97
N GLY A 881 8.00 -18.88 -15.80
CA GLY A 881 7.17 -18.36 -16.89
C GLY A 881 6.01 -19.24 -17.40
N ALA A 882 5.56 -20.24 -16.63
CA ALA A 882 4.63 -21.26 -17.13
C ALA A 882 3.17 -21.18 -16.58
N THR A 883 2.70 -20.01 -16.14
CA THR A 883 1.28 -19.85 -15.73
C THR A 883 0.65 -18.67 -16.43
N ASP A 884 -0.25 -18.99 -17.37
CA ASP A 884 -0.98 -18.04 -18.20
C ASP A 884 -2.05 -17.32 -17.34
N CYS A 885 -1.77 -16.08 -16.94
CA CYS A 885 -2.65 -15.24 -16.13
C CYS A 885 -3.70 -14.48 -16.99
N SER A 886 -3.94 -14.88 -18.24
CA SER A 886 -4.93 -14.22 -19.11
C SER A 886 -6.38 -14.50 -18.68
N SER A 887 -7.05 -13.45 -18.18
CA SER A 887 -8.47 -13.44 -17.83
C SER A 887 -9.40 -13.33 -19.04
N ASP A 888 -9.12 -14.03 -20.13
CA ASP A 888 -10.02 -14.19 -21.28
C ASP A 888 -10.36 -15.67 -21.49
N ARG A 889 -11.03 -16.28 -20.50
CA ARG A 889 -11.61 -17.65 -20.63
C ARG A 889 -12.89 -17.68 -21.47
N HIS A 890 -12.89 -17.02 -22.62
CA HIS A 890 -13.93 -17.18 -23.66
C HIS A 890 -13.29 -17.36 -25.05
N SER A 891 -12.52 -18.45 -25.26
CA SER A 891 -12.48 -19.17 -26.55
C SER A 891 -11.51 -20.37 -26.58
N SER A 892 -12.06 -21.54 -26.93
CA SER A 892 -11.47 -22.71 -27.62
C SER A 892 -10.35 -23.58 -26.96
N PRO A 893 -10.58 -24.90 -26.78
CA PRO A 893 -9.60 -25.87 -26.28
C PRO A 893 -8.93 -26.65 -27.43
N ALA A 894 -7.72 -26.28 -27.88
CA ALA A 894 -7.06 -27.07 -28.94
C ALA A 894 -5.53 -27.16 -28.95
N ALA A 895 -4.77 -26.51 -28.05
CA ALA A 895 -3.30 -26.53 -28.16
C ALA A 895 -2.59 -26.64 -26.79
N ALA A 896 -2.60 -27.83 -26.18
CA ALA A 896 -1.84 -28.10 -24.95
C ALA A 896 -1.33 -29.55 -24.86
N ALA A 897 -0.69 -30.03 -25.93
CA ALA A 897 -0.16 -31.39 -26.00
C ALA A 897 1.37 -31.39 -25.84
N THR A 898 1.90 -31.35 -24.61
CA THR A 898 3.24 -31.96 -24.30
C THR A 898 3.66 -32.08 -22.83
N ASN A 899 2.99 -31.50 -21.82
CA ASN A 899 3.42 -31.65 -20.41
C ASN A 899 2.62 -32.64 -19.57
N THR A 900 3.28 -33.18 -18.54
CA THR A 900 2.94 -34.35 -17.72
C THR A 900 1.58 -34.24 -17.00
N ALA A 901 0.93 -35.38 -16.79
CA ALA A 901 -0.47 -35.52 -16.38
C ALA A 901 -0.87 -34.87 -15.03
N ILE A 902 0.08 -34.36 -14.23
CA ILE A 902 -0.20 -33.63 -12.99
C ILE A 902 -0.51 -32.14 -13.25
N ASP A 903 0.06 -31.56 -14.32
CA ASP A 903 -0.21 -30.15 -14.69
C ASP A 903 -1.49 -29.99 -15.52
N ARG A 904 -2.08 -31.08 -16.02
CA ARG A 904 -3.24 -31.06 -16.92
C ARG A 904 -4.60 -30.76 -16.26
N VAL A 905 -4.64 -30.57 -14.95
CA VAL A 905 -5.90 -30.38 -14.19
C VAL A 905 -6.10 -28.92 -13.75
N PHE A 906 -5.11 -28.04 -13.91
CA PHE A 906 -5.20 -26.63 -13.56
C PHE A 906 -5.29 -25.72 -14.79
#